data_AF-A0AAU2LZM9-F1
#
_entry.id   AF-A0AAU2LZM9-F1
#
_cell.length_a   1.000
_cell.length_b   1.000
_cell.length_c   1.000
_cell.angle_alpha   90.00
_cell.angle_beta   90.00
_cell.angle_gamma   90.00
#
_symmetry.space_group_name_H-M   'P 1'
#
loop_
_entity.id
_entity.type
_entity.pdbx_description
1 polymer ?
#
loop_
_entity_poly.entity_id
_entity_poly.type
_entity_poly.pdbx_seq_one_letter_code
_entity_poly.pdbx_strand_id
1 'polypeptide(L)'
;MDEAEWDWRPVCLLLAGALVALLVFGGPWISPILLLLAAGVLAWLHSRGSSALVNLLECLRAGVRKLSWVACRISAGVSAMEWAETLQREGTGPSVDAVVREMLGEDPDSLLVRGDHEDGLRTPRAAHYLVENAAWLQLKRKVQQIEGGTIAVCGPRGSGKTTLLEAAVRQADFGVLAQAPASYTPHDFLVSLTVRLCQTYIRDSGKVVPEFTRLSPLDRLGRRIKAGVRRVGRWGVFALPAAALVVAGSAASVRSVYSQNAGAGAHLVSVVADRVSRGGEQIWQGHSVFTSVLVAVAGLVWWRARRRAGVVHVLLQAPLVLGGVVGFLLVAACVRDLVTDEQIRQVLRQVELSTLLSLGFAVLVLTVCRAAQESEVEFTWGAWDISARGVFRPVTYLVSGLIVLLLLRNEQVHALLADSENPLRLAGLVVAALLFKIALWKPRPAESVLVARCQDYLYRLQTVQSSSSALNTSAAAQLVTLGTAHTSSLSTVPLSFPELVDDFRRLLGLIAAEKASQGKYVVIAIDEVDRLGSDTKALAFLSEIKAVLGVPDVYYLISVAEDVGATFVRRGLPHRDVTDSSLDDILHVQPSTLTESQQILSARSETLTGPYTALAHALSGGGLRDLLRYGLQIMEMQDKSQSNELTEISRHLILEELSETLAGFRTLLSKHQFSPHTSPILGSFGALVRDLQLPCPCAALSLQPSLERFAFYGSAERPGAPTGFELVDTTRQLIDEASAYAYFSLTLLDIFSSSGLDRRTALAAAFGREGDLQRLADARQELGISPYSARTLLDGIRAAWTLPLQPRGNGSIPLQRAGDCSIHTA
;
A
#
# COMPACT_ATOMS: atom_id res chain seq x y z
N MET A 1 56.58 -44.37 -27.72
CA MET A 1 56.58 -42.99 -27.18
C MET A 1 55.36 -42.88 -26.32
N ASP A 2 55.58 -42.43 -25.10
CA ASP A 2 54.76 -42.67 -23.91
C ASP A 2 53.31 -42.23 -24.05
N GLU A 3 52.42 -43.05 -23.48
CA GLU A 3 51.00 -42.76 -23.27
C GLU A 3 50.89 -41.47 -22.45
N ALA A 4 50.66 -40.35 -23.13
CA ALA A 4 50.34 -39.10 -22.49
C ALA A 4 49.09 -39.32 -21.61
N GLU A 5 49.29 -39.19 -20.30
CA GLU A 5 48.24 -39.16 -19.28
C GLU A 5 47.17 -38.15 -19.69
N TRP A 6 46.10 -38.62 -20.31
CA TRP A 6 44.95 -37.81 -20.63
C TRP A 6 44.22 -37.54 -19.32
N ASP A 7 44.26 -36.31 -18.83
CA ASP A 7 43.56 -35.95 -17.59
C ASP A 7 42.04 -35.98 -17.86
N TRP A 8 41.38 -37.04 -17.41
CA TRP A 8 39.94 -37.30 -17.63
C TRP A 8 39.04 -36.41 -16.75
N ARG A 9 39.61 -35.73 -15.76
CA ARG A 9 38.90 -34.83 -14.83
C ARG A 9 38.07 -33.75 -15.53
N PRO A 10 38.61 -32.97 -16.51
CA PRO A 10 37.82 -31.98 -17.26
C PRO A 10 36.68 -32.60 -18.06
N VAL A 11 36.85 -33.80 -18.62
CA VAL A 11 35.80 -34.50 -19.39
C VAL A 11 34.67 -34.96 -18.47
N CYS A 12 35.01 -35.49 -17.29
CA CYS A 12 34.04 -35.88 -16.27
C CYS A 12 33.31 -34.68 -15.66
N LEU A 13 34.01 -33.56 -15.44
CA LEU A 13 33.41 -32.30 -14.97
C LEU A 13 32.48 -31.67 -16.03
N LEU A 14 32.83 -31.77 -17.32
CA LEU A 14 31.98 -31.32 -18.43
C LEU A 14 30.72 -32.18 -18.57
N LEU A 15 30.84 -33.50 -18.43
CA LEU A 15 29.68 -34.40 -18.44
C LEU A 15 28.80 -34.17 -17.21
N ALA A 16 29.38 -34.01 -16.02
CA ALA A 16 28.63 -33.70 -14.79
C ALA A 16 27.92 -32.34 -14.88
N GLY A 17 28.61 -31.30 -15.39
CA GLY A 17 28.03 -29.98 -15.59
C GLY A 17 26.91 -29.96 -16.64
N ALA A 18 27.08 -30.70 -17.74
CA ALA A 18 26.03 -30.86 -18.75
C ALA A 18 24.82 -31.64 -18.22
N LEU A 19 25.05 -32.69 -17.41
CA LEU A 19 24.00 -33.49 -16.79
C LEU A 19 23.17 -32.68 -15.78
N VAL A 20 23.83 -31.87 -14.95
CA VAL A 20 23.17 -30.97 -13.99
C VAL A 20 22.40 -29.86 -14.71
N ALA A 21 22.96 -29.26 -15.76
CA ALA A 21 22.26 -28.27 -16.58
C ALA A 21 21.03 -28.86 -17.30
N LEU A 22 21.11 -30.11 -17.79
CA LEU A 22 19.98 -30.80 -18.42
C LEU A 22 18.90 -31.22 -17.42
N LEU A 23 19.26 -31.58 -16.18
CA LEU A 23 18.31 -31.93 -15.11
C LEU A 23 17.57 -30.71 -14.53
N VAL A 24 18.22 -29.55 -14.48
CA VAL A 24 17.61 -28.32 -13.95
C VAL A 24 16.71 -27.62 -14.98
N PHE A 25 17.00 -27.75 -16.29
CA PHE A 25 16.32 -26.98 -17.33
C PHE A 25 15.59 -27.83 -18.40
N GLY A 26 15.69 -29.16 -18.35
CA GLY A 26 15.09 -30.05 -19.33
C GLY A 26 13.67 -30.49 -18.98
N GLY A 27 12.69 -30.16 -19.82
CA GLY A 27 11.31 -30.66 -19.71
C GLY A 27 11.19 -32.21 -19.78
N PRO A 28 9.97 -32.77 -19.63
CA PRO A 28 9.72 -34.18 -19.31
C PRO A 28 10.19 -35.22 -20.37
N TRP A 29 10.64 -34.77 -21.55
CA TRP A 29 11.08 -35.63 -22.66
C TRP A 29 12.59 -35.87 -22.71
N ILE A 30 13.36 -35.26 -21.82
CA ILE A 30 14.83 -35.32 -21.83
C ILE A 30 15.39 -36.53 -21.05
N SER A 31 14.63 -37.09 -20.10
CA SER A 31 15.01 -38.28 -19.33
C SER A 31 15.24 -39.55 -20.17
N PRO A 32 14.45 -39.90 -21.22
CA PRO A 32 14.71 -41.09 -22.04
C PRO A 32 15.94 -40.95 -22.95
N ILE A 33 16.24 -39.74 -23.43
CA ILE A 33 17.38 -39.48 -24.32
C ILE A 33 18.71 -39.59 -23.55
N LEU A 34 18.73 -39.11 -22.30
CA LEU A 34 19.86 -39.29 -21.39
C LEU A 34 20.09 -40.76 -21.00
N LEU A 35 19.00 -41.53 -20.83
CA LEU A 35 19.06 -42.97 -20.56
C LEU A 35 19.64 -43.75 -21.76
N LEU A 36 19.28 -43.36 -22.98
CA LEU A 36 19.82 -43.94 -24.22
C LEU A 36 21.30 -43.59 -24.45
N LEU A 37 21.71 -42.35 -24.17
CA LEU A 37 23.11 -41.92 -24.25
C LEU A 37 23.98 -42.61 -23.19
N ALA A 38 23.48 -42.73 -21.95
CA ALA A 38 24.17 -43.46 -20.88
C ALA A 38 24.27 -44.96 -21.22
N ALA A 39 23.22 -45.56 -21.77
CA ALA A 39 23.23 -46.96 -22.22
C ALA A 39 24.21 -47.18 -23.39
N GLY A 40 24.31 -46.23 -24.33
CA GLY A 40 25.27 -46.26 -25.43
C GLY A 40 26.72 -46.18 -24.97
N VAL A 41 27.02 -45.32 -23.99
CA VAL A 41 28.35 -45.20 -23.38
C VAL A 41 28.71 -46.45 -22.57
N LEU A 42 27.75 -47.03 -21.83
CA LEU A 42 27.94 -48.28 -21.10
C LEU A 42 28.18 -49.48 -22.03
N ALA A 43 27.43 -49.57 -23.15
CA ALA A 43 27.66 -50.59 -24.17
C ALA A 43 29.01 -50.43 -24.87
N TRP A 44 29.43 -49.19 -25.14
CA TRP A 44 30.73 -48.89 -25.72
C TRP A 44 31.89 -49.26 -24.78
N LEU A 45 31.77 -48.94 -23.48
CA LEU A 45 32.76 -49.33 -22.46
C LEU A 45 32.81 -50.85 -22.25
N HIS A 46 31.67 -51.55 -22.33
CA HIS A 46 31.60 -53.02 -22.22
C HIS A 46 32.33 -53.70 -23.38
N SER A 47 32.21 -53.15 -24.59
CA SER A 47 32.85 -53.69 -25.81
C SER A 47 34.39 -53.62 -25.80
N ARG A 48 34.99 -52.78 -24.93
CA ARG A 48 36.45 -52.63 -24.79
C ARG A 48 37.07 -53.39 -23.61
N GLY A 49 36.28 -54.19 -22.87
CA GLY A 49 36.82 -55.12 -21.86
C GLY A 49 37.62 -54.48 -20.71
N SER A 50 37.33 -53.22 -20.34
CA SER A 50 38.06 -52.52 -19.28
C SER A 50 37.42 -52.70 -17.90
N SER A 51 38.25 -52.86 -16.86
CA SER A 51 37.83 -52.91 -15.44
C SER A 51 37.15 -51.63 -14.95
N ALA A 52 37.15 -50.57 -15.77
CA ALA A 52 36.51 -49.29 -15.50
C ALA A 52 34.99 -49.42 -15.30
N LEU A 53 34.33 -50.38 -15.97
CA LEU A 53 32.86 -50.53 -15.87
C LEU A 53 32.44 -51.06 -14.48
N VAL A 54 33.23 -51.98 -13.91
CA VAL A 54 33.00 -52.52 -12.56
C VAL A 54 33.22 -51.43 -11.51
N ASN A 55 34.32 -50.68 -11.62
CA ASN A 55 34.61 -49.56 -10.70
C ASN A 55 33.55 -48.44 -10.80
N LEU A 56 33.05 -48.15 -12.00
CA LEU A 56 32.01 -47.14 -12.19
C LEU A 56 30.66 -47.58 -11.59
N LEU A 57 30.31 -48.86 -11.72
CA LEU A 57 29.13 -49.46 -11.07
C LEU A 57 29.23 -49.44 -9.54
N GLU A 58 30.40 -49.72 -8.97
CA GLU A 58 30.62 -49.63 -7.52
C GLU A 58 30.55 -48.19 -7.01
N CYS A 59 31.16 -47.24 -7.73
CA CYS A 59 31.05 -45.81 -7.43
C CYS A 59 29.60 -45.31 -7.52
N LEU A 60 28.83 -45.76 -8.52
CA LEU A 60 27.41 -45.43 -8.64
C LEU A 60 26.60 -46.03 -7.49
N ARG A 61 26.83 -47.29 -7.11
CA ARG A 61 26.16 -47.93 -5.96
C ARG A 61 26.49 -47.23 -4.64
N ALA A 62 27.75 -46.86 -4.44
CA ALA A 62 28.18 -46.09 -3.26
C ALA A 62 27.56 -44.69 -3.26
N GLY A 63 27.50 -44.03 -4.42
CA GLY A 63 26.85 -42.74 -4.62
C GLY A 63 25.36 -42.78 -4.27
N VAL A 64 24.62 -43.78 -4.79
CA VAL A 64 23.19 -43.96 -4.49
C VAL A 64 22.96 -44.22 -3.00
N ARG A 65 23.74 -45.09 -2.36
CA ARG A 65 23.63 -45.35 -0.91
C ARG A 65 23.92 -44.11 -0.08
N LYS A 66 24.93 -43.32 -0.46
CA LYS A 66 25.26 -42.06 0.22
C LYS A 66 24.16 -41.02 0.02
N LEU A 67 23.59 -40.93 -1.18
CA LEU A 67 22.47 -40.06 -1.49
C LEU A 67 21.22 -40.45 -0.67
N SER A 68 20.90 -41.75 -0.57
CA SER A 68 19.79 -42.23 0.26
C SER A 68 20.02 -41.96 1.75
N TRP A 69 21.26 -42.12 2.23
CA TRP A 69 21.61 -41.81 3.62
C TRP A 69 21.46 -40.31 3.91
N VAL A 70 21.93 -39.44 3.01
CA VAL A 70 21.75 -37.98 3.12
C VAL A 70 20.27 -37.64 3.10
N ALA A 71 19.47 -38.23 2.20
CA ALA A 71 18.02 -38.01 2.15
C ALA A 71 17.32 -38.43 3.44
N CYS A 72 17.62 -39.62 3.98
CA CYS A 72 17.08 -40.07 5.27
C CYS A 72 17.53 -39.17 6.43
N ARG A 73 18.78 -38.69 6.42
CA ARG A 73 19.30 -37.81 7.47
C ARG A 73 18.61 -36.45 7.45
N ILE A 74 18.37 -35.90 6.25
CA ILE A 74 17.59 -34.67 6.07
C ILE A 74 16.15 -34.90 6.55
N SER A 75 15.49 -35.97 6.12
CA SER A 75 14.13 -36.31 6.54
C SER A 75 14.01 -36.46 8.05
N ALA A 76 14.95 -37.16 8.70
CA ALA A 76 14.96 -37.30 10.15
C ALA A 76 15.20 -35.96 10.87
N GLY A 77 16.02 -35.07 10.28
CA GLY A 77 16.20 -33.70 10.78
C GLY A 77 14.91 -32.88 10.71
N VAL A 78 14.20 -32.94 9.58
CA VAL A 78 12.90 -32.28 9.41
C VAL A 78 11.88 -32.81 10.41
N SER A 79 11.73 -34.14 10.54
CA SER A 79 10.78 -34.73 11.50
C SER A 79 11.16 -34.43 12.96
N ALA A 80 12.45 -34.30 13.29
CA ALA A 80 12.87 -33.90 14.63
C ALA A 80 12.53 -32.43 14.92
N MET A 81 12.65 -31.54 13.92
CA MET A 81 12.22 -30.15 14.06
C MET A 81 10.71 -30.05 14.22
N GLU A 82 9.93 -30.76 13.39
CA GLU A 82 8.46 -30.81 13.50
C GLU A 82 8.02 -31.35 14.86
N TRP A 83 8.67 -32.41 15.35
CA TRP A 83 8.37 -32.97 16.67
C TRP A 83 8.72 -31.99 17.80
N ALA A 84 9.85 -31.29 17.71
CA ALA A 84 10.24 -30.29 18.71
C ALA A 84 9.26 -29.10 18.74
N GLU A 85 8.86 -28.61 17.58
CA GLU A 85 7.86 -27.54 17.45
C GLU A 85 6.50 -27.98 18.02
N THR A 86 6.07 -29.20 17.71
CA THR A 86 4.82 -29.77 18.23
C THR A 86 4.88 -29.97 19.74
N LEU A 87 5.99 -30.51 20.27
CA LEU A 87 6.20 -30.70 21.71
C LEU A 87 6.21 -29.35 22.44
N GLN A 88 6.80 -28.31 21.86
CA GLN A 88 6.79 -26.97 22.43
C GLN A 88 5.38 -26.37 22.43
N ARG A 89 4.64 -26.50 21.33
CA ARG A 89 3.30 -25.90 21.17
C ARG A 89 2.24 -26.61 22.00
N GLU A 90 2.25 -27.93 22.05
CA GLU A 90 1.17 -28.74 22.62
C GLU A 90 1.53 -29.36 23.97
N GLY A 91 2.81 -29.56 24.26
CA GLY A 91 3.29 -30.21 25.48
C GLY A 91 3.83 -29.21 26.51
N THR A 92 5.06 -28.75 26.29
CA THR A 92 5.79 -27.96 27.29
C THR A 92 5.25 -26.54 27.44
N GLY A 93 4.84 -25.88 26.35
CA GLY A 93 4.30 -24.51 26.39
C GLY A 93 3.10 -24.34 27.33
N PRO A 94 1.98 -25.07 27.12
CA PRO A 94 0.80 -24.97 27.98
C PRO A 94 1.08 -25.38 29.43
N SER A 95 1.96 -26.36 29.64
CA SER A 95 2.33 -26.82 30.98
C SER A 95 3.13 -25.75 31.74
N VAL A 96 4.05 -25.05 31.07
CA VAL A 96 4.79 -23.94 31.66
C VAL A 96 3.85 -22.78 31.98
N ASP A 97 2.93 -22.43 31.07
CA ASP A 97 1.94 -21.36 31.31
C ASP A 97 1.07 -21.66 32.52
N ALA A 98 0.59 -22.90 32.66
CA ALA A 98 -0.22 -23.32 33.81
C ALA A 98 0.54 -23.22 35.14
N VAL A 99 1.80 -23.69 35.18
CA VAL A 99 2.64 -23.63 36.40
C VAL A 99 3.02 -22.19 36.74
N VAL A 100 3.34 -21.37 35.74
CA VAL A 100 3.61 -19.93 35.94
C VAL A 100 2.37 -19.24 36.48
N ARG A 101 1.19 -19.48 35.91
CA ARG A 101 -0.07 -18.90 36.38
C ARG A 101 -0.39 -19.30 37.82
N GLU A 102 -0.12 -20.54 38.20
CA GLU A 102 -0.29 -21.00 39.59
C GLU A 102 0.69 -20.31 40.56
N MET A 103 1.93 -20.04 40.13
CA MET A 103 2.91 -19.29 40.93
C MET A 103 2.58 -17.80 41.06
N LEU A 104 1.89 -17.21 40.09
CA LEU A 104 1.51 -15.79 40.09
C LEU A 104 0.32 -15.48 41.02
N GLY A 105 -0.40 -16.48 41.52
CA GLY A 105 -1.47 -16.31 42.51
C GLY A 105 -2.83 -15.99 41.90
N GLU A 106 -3.69 -15.28 42.65
CA GLU A 106 -5.10 -15.05 42.28
C GLU A 106 -5.30 -14.06 41.13
N ASP A 107 -4.37 -13.10 40.92
CA ASP A 107 -4.48 -12.03 39.90
C ASP A 107 -3.25 -12.02 38.94
N PRO A 108 -3.02 -13.05 38.11
CA PRO A 108 -1.86 -13.12 37.22
C PRO A 108 -1.85 -11.99 36.17
N ASP A 109 -3.02 -11.53 35.74
CA ASP A 109 -3.18 -10.48 34.73
C ASP A 109 -2.94 -9.06 35.30
N SER A 110 -2.71 -8.94 36.61
CA SER A 110 -2.35 -7.66 37.25
C SER A 110 -0.86 -7.30 37.10
N LEU A 111 -0.07 -8.18 36.48
CA LEU A 111 1.34 -7.93 36.17
C LEU A 111 1.51 -7.52 34.71
N LEU A 112 2.15 -6.37 34.49
CA LEU A 112 2.52 -5.91 33.16
C LEU A 112 3.79 -6.62 32.70
N VAL A 113 3.66 -7.52 31.72
CA VAL A 113 4.79 -8.22 31.10
C VAL A 113 5.00 -7.69 29.69
N ARG A 114 6.15 -7.07 29.44
CA ARG A 114 6.50 -6.51 28.12
C ARG A 114 6.59 -7.60 27.07
N GLY A 115 5.78 -7.49 26.03
CA GLY A 115 5.88 -8.30 24.81
C GLY A 115 6.77 -7.66 23.75
N ASP A 116 7.17 -8.46 22.74
CA ASP A 116 8.04 -8.01 21.65
C ASP A 116 7.31 -7.14 20.58
N HIS A 117 5.97 -7.09 20.60
CA HIS A 117 5.13 -6.39 19.61
C HIS A 117 4.34 -5.21 20.21
N GLU A 118 4.95 -4.03 20.31
CA GLU A 118 4.32 -2.82 20.89
C GLU A 118 4.12 -1.64 19.90
N ASP A 119 4.54 -1.81 18.64
CA ASP A 119 4.46 -0.76 17.61
C ASP A 119 3.02 -0.34 17.27
N GLY A 120 2.03 -1.16 17.63
CA GLY A 120 0.61 -0.90 17.33
C GLY A 120 -0.02 0.25 18.10
N LEU A 121 0.47 0.55 19.29
CA LEU A 121 0.00 1.69 20.08
C LEU A 121 0.57 3.03 19.56
N ARG A 122 1.79 3.00 19.01
CA ARG A 122 2.47 4.18 18.44
C ARG A 122 1.95 4.57 17.06
N THR A 123 1.16 3.70 16.43
CA THR A 123 0.58 3.91 15.10
C THR A 123 -0.96 3.97 15.18
N PRO A 124 -1.55 5.06 15.71
CA PRO A 124 -2.99 5.13 15.98
C PRO A 124 -3.85 4.96 14.71
N ARG A 125 -3.35 5.41 13.55
CA ARG A 125 -4.06 5.37 12.25
C ARG A 125 -3.67 4.20 11.34
N ALA A 126 -2.93 3.21 11.85
CA ALA A 126 -2.54 2.05 11.06
C ALA A 126 -3.77 1.23 10.63
N ALA A 127 -3.83 0.89 9.34
CA ALA A 127 -4.97 0.22 8.71
C ALA A 127 -5.23 -1.18 9.26
N HIS A 128 -4.17 -1.88 9.65
CA HIS A 128 -4.21 -3.28 10.06
C HIS A 128 -4.71 -3.49 11.49
N TYR A 129 -4.85 -2.43 12.29
CA TYR A 129 -5.42 -2.47 13.64
C TYR A 129 -6.87 -1.98 13.70
N LEU A 130 -7.59 -2.03 12.58
CA LEU A 130 -9.01 -1.71 12.56
C LEU A 130 -9.80 -2.87 13.18
N VAL A 131 -10.46 -2.59 14.30
CA VAL A 131 -11.43 -3.52 14.91
C VAL A 131 -12.82 -3.17 14.39
N GLU A 132 -13.56 -4.20 13.96
CA GLU A 132 -14.95 -4.03 13.53
C GLU A 132 -15.83 -3.75 14.76
N ASN A 133 -16.19 -2.49 14.97
CA ASN A 133 -17.07 -2.07 16.06
C ASN A 133 -18.54 -1.95 15.59
N ALA A 134 -19.45 -1.66 16.52
CA ALA A 134 -20.87 -1.51 16.20
C ALA A 134 -21.15 -0.44 15.12
N ALA A 135 -20.41 0.68 15.15
CA ALA A 135 -20.55 1.76 14.16
C ALA A 135 -20.11 1.31 12.75
N TRP A 136 -19.04 0.53 12.66
CA TRP A 136 -18.56 -0.06 11.42
C TRP A 136 -19.59 -1.03 10.81
N LEU A 137 -20.15 -1.92 11.63
CA LEU A 137 -21.19 -2.85 11.19
C LEU A 137 -22.46 -2.12 10.76
N GLN A 138 -22.81 -1.02 11.42
CA GLN A 138 -23.93 -0.17 11.00
C GLN A 138 -23.65 0.54 9.68
N LEU A 139 -22.44 1.08 9.47
CA LEU A 139 -22.04 1.67 8.20
C LEU A 139 -22.11 0.65 7.06
N LYS A 140 -21.53 -0.55 7.26
CA LYS A 140 -21.51 -1.62 6.27
C LYS A 140 -22.93 -2.03 5.86
N ARG A 141 -23.84 -2.18 6.83
CA ARG A 141 -25.27 -2.45 6.55
C ARG A 141 -25.91 -1.33 5.75
N LYS A 142 -25.68 -0.06 6.11
CA LYS A 142 -26.24 1.10 5.39
C LYS A 142 -25.74 1.20 3.95
N VAL A 143 -24.44 1.01 3.73
CA VAL A 143 -23.82 0.99 2.40
C VAL A 143 -24.37 -0.17 1.56
N GLN A 144 -24.69 -1.32 2.16
CA GLN A 144 -25.28 -2.45 1.44
C GLN A 144 -26.77 -2.27 1.08
N GLN A 145 -27.49 -1.37 1.76
CA GLN A 145 -28.94 -1.22 1.63
C GLN A 145 -29.38 -0.10 0.68
N ILE A 146 -28.50 0.84 0.34
CA ILE A 146 -28.85 2.05 -0.42
C ILE A 146 -27.97 2.11 -1.67
N GLU A 147 -28.53 2.28 -2.87
CA GLU A 147 -27.76 2.46 -4.12
C GLU A 147 -27.16 3.88 -4.22
N GLY A 148 -26.13 4.14 -3.42
CA GLY A 148 -25.49 5.46 -3.29
C GLY A 148 -26.29 6.42 -2.39
N GLY A 149 -25.59 7.31 -1.70
CA GLY A 149 -26.23 8.21 -0.74
C GLY A 149 -25.25 8.97 0.14
N THR A 150 -25.75 9.97 0.86
CA THR A 150 -24.98 10.84 1.76
C THR A 150 -25.25 10.47 3.21
N ILE A 151 -24.22 9.95 3.88
CA ILE A 151 -24.24 9.54 5.28
C ILE A 151 -23.38 10.52 6.09
N ALA A 152 -23.99 11.24 7.02
CA ALA A 152 -23.23 12.01 8.00
C ALA A 152 -22.74 11.11 9.14
N VAL A 153 -21.49 11.24 9.53
CA VAL A 153 -20.88 10.52 10.66
C VAL A 153 -20.66 11.52 11.79
N CYS A 154 -21.35 11.35 12.91
CA CYS A 154 -21.25 12.22 14.08
C CYS A 154 -20.88 11.41 15.34
N GLY A 155 -20.55 12.11 16.42
CA GLY A 155 -20.20 11.52 17.71
C GLY A 155 -19.10 12.33 18.41
N PRO A 156 -18.76 11.96 19.65
CA PRO A 156 -17.85 12.76 20.47
C PRO A 156 -16.45 12.87 19.87
N ARG A 157 -15.70 13.87 20.32
CA ARG A 157 -14.30 14.07 19.90
C ARG A 157 -13.46 12.87 20.34
N GLY A 158 -12.65 12.34 19.44
CA GLY A 158 -11.78 11.19 19.74
C GLY A 158 -12.45 9.80 19.67
N SER A 159 -13.74 9.71 19.31
CA SER A 159 -14.48 8.43 19.16
C SER A 159 -14.03 7.55 17.98
N GLY A 160 -13.25 8.07 17.04
CA GLY A 160 -12.75 7.30 15.88
C GLY A 160 -13.46 7.58 14.54
N LYS A 161 -14.19 8.70 14.41
CA LYS A 161 -14.84 9.12 13.14
C LYS A 161 -13.89 9.06 11.93
N THR A 162 -12.74 9.72 12.01
CA THR A 162 -11.71 9.72 10.95
C THR A 162 -11.25 8.30 10.60
N THR A 163 -11.02 7.46 11.61
CA THR A 163 -10.61 6.06 11.42
C THR A 163 -11.68 5.26 10.67
N LEU A 164 -12.96 5.49 11.00
CA LEU A 164 -14.10 4.88 10.31
C LEU A 164 -14.22 5.35 8.85
N LEU A 165 -14.02 6.65 8.57
CA LEU A 165 -13.99 7.20 7.22
C LEU A 165 -12.83 6.64 6.39
N GLU A 166 -11.62 6.62 6.95
CA GLU A 166 -10.42 6.06 6.31
C GLU A 166 -10.59 4.57 5.99
N ALA A 167 -11.17 3.81 6.92
CA ALA A 167 -11.47 2.39 6.72
C ALA A 167 -12.49 2.18 5.58
N ALA A 168 -13.56 2.98 5.54
CA ALA A 168 -14.57 2.91 4.49
C ALA A 168 -13.99 3.22 3.11
N VAL A 169 -13.14 4.25 3.02
CA VAL A 169 -12.43 4.62 1.78
C VAL A 169 -11.48 3.52 1.32
N ARG A 170 -10.81 2.82 2.25
CA ARG A 170 -9.89 1.71 1.92
C ARG A 170 -10.62 0.43 1.48
N GLN A 171 -11.78 0.14 2.07
CA GLN A 171 -12.60 -1.01 1.66
C GLN A 171 -13.39 -0.76 0.38
N ALA A 172 -13.57 0.50 0.01
CA ALA A 172 -14.15 0.86 -1.27
C ALA A 172 -13.22 0.47 -2.42
N ASP A 173 -13.80 0.00 -3.52
CA ASP A 173 -13.07 -0.28 -4.75
C ASP A 173 -12.44 0.97 -5.37
N PHE A 174 -13.03 2.13 -5.10
CA PHE A 174 -12.46 3.44 -5.43
C PHE A 174 -12.88 4.46 -4.36
N GLY A 175 -11.91 4.86 -3.54
CA GLY A 175 -12.13 5.76 -2.42
C GLY A 175 -11.33 7.06 -2.51
N VAL A 176 -11.96 8.19 -2.20
CA VAL A 176 -11.30 9.50 -2.06
C VAL A 176 -11.59 10.08 -0.70
N LEU A 177 -10.55 10.38 0.08
CA LEU A 177 -10.63 11.11 1.34
C LEU A 177 -10.17 12.56 1.13
N ALA A 178 -11.01 13.52 1.53
CA ALA A 178 -10.71 14.94 1.57
C ALA A 178 -10.99 15.50 2.96
N GLN A 179 -10.21 16.49 3.38
CA GLN A 179 -10.46 17.23 4.63
C GLN A 179 -11.16 18.54 4.32
N ALA A 180 -12.12 18.93 5.15
CA ALA A 180 -12.76 20.23 5.06
C ALA A 180 -11.74 21.36 5.35
N PRO A 181 -11.84 22.50 4.67
CA PRO A 181 -10.92 23.62 4.88
C PRO A 181 -11.15 24.26 6.26
N ALA A 182 -10.10 24.87 6.83
CA ALA A 182 -10.22 25.61 8.10
C ALA A 182 -10.97 26.94 7.94
N SER A 183 -10.95 27.54 6.74
CA SER A 183 -11.70 28.74 6.40
C SER A 183 -12.86 28.40 5.48
N TYR A 184 -13.95 29.15 5.61
CA TYR A 184 -15.15 28.99 4.78
C TYR A 184 -14.91 29.44 3.33
N THR A 185 -14.38 28.55 2.48
CA THR A 185 -14.24 28.75 1.02
C THR A 185 -14.65 27.50 0.22
N PRO A 186 -15.97 27.30 -0.01
CA PRO A 186 -16.50 26.14 -0.73
C PRO A 186 -15.93 25.94 -2.16
N HIS A 187 -15.59 27.04 -2.85
CA HIS A 187 -14.94 26.98 -4.17
C HIS A 187 -13.57 26.31 -4.10
N ASP A 188 -12.69 26.76 -3.21
CA ASP A 188 -11.35 26.18 -3.03
C ASP A 188 -11.42 24.71 -2.61
N PHE A 189 -12.37 24.39 -1.73
CA PHE A 189 -12.62 23.01 -1.31
C PHE A 189 -12.98 22.13 -2.51
N LEU A 190 -13.93 22.54 -3.35
CA LEU A 190 -14.33 21.75 -4.51
C LEU A 190 -13.20 21.60 -5.54
N VAL A 191 -12.38 22.64 -5.74
CA VAL A 191 -11.17 22.54 -6.58
C VAL A 191 -10.22 21.48 -6.00
N SER A 192 -9.95 21.53 -4.69
CA SER A 192 -9.06 20.57 -4.02
C SER A 192 -9.59 19.13 -4.08
N LEU A 193 -10.90 18.94 -3.90
CA LEU A 193 -11.57 17.65 -4.00
C LEU A 193 -11.48 17.09 -5.42
N THR A 194 -11.68 17.94 -6.44
CA THR A 194 -11.60 17.54 -7.84
C THR A 194 -10.18 17.15 -8.23
N VAL A 195 -9.17 17.91 -7.77
CA VAL A 195 -7.75 17.57 -7.96
C VAL A 195 -7.45 16.21 -7.34
N ARG A 196 -7.88 15.98 -6.09
CA ARG A 196 -7.69 14.71 -5.39
C ARG A 196 -8.35 13.54 -6.14
N LEU A 197 -9.60 13.71 -6.57
CA LEU A 197 -10.36 12.72 -7.36
C LEU A 197 -9.59 12.29 -8.62
N CYS A 198 -9.17 13.26 -9.44
CA CYS A 198 -8.43 13.00 -10.67
C CYS A 198 -7.10 12.30 -10.41
N GLN A 199 -6.33 12.74 -9.40
CA GLN A 199 -5.05 12.13 -9.05
C GLN A 199 -5.23 10.68 -8.60
N THR A 200 -6.23 10.40 -7.75
CA THR A 200 -6.52 9.05 -7.27
C THR A 200 -6.95 8.13 -8.42
N TYR A 201 -7.83 8.60 -9.31
CA TYR A 201 -8.28 7.81 -10.47
C TYR A 201 -7.14 7.47 -11.45
N ILE A 202 -6.22 8.42 -11.68
CA ILE A 202 -5.03 8.17 -12.52
C ILE A 202 -4.13 7.09 -11.91
N ARG A 203 -3.90 7.14 -10.58
CA ARG A 203 -3.10 6.13 -9.86
C ARG A 203 -3.76 4.76 -9.90
N ASP A 204 -5.07 4.71 -9.63
CA ASP A 204 -5.87 3.48 -9.68
C ASP A 204 -5.86 2.83 -11.08
N SER A 205 -5.79 3.64 -12.14
CA SER A 205 -5.59 3.18 -13.52
C SER A 205 -4.16 2.68 -13.83
N GLY A 206 -3.28 2.56 -12.83
CA GLY A 206 -1.88 2.11 -12.99
C GLY A 206 -0.96 3.10 -13.70
N LYS A 207 -1.34 4.37 -13.78
CA LYS A 207 -0.56 5.41 -14.48
C LYS A 207 0.08 6.38 -13.48
N VAL A 208 1.25 6.88 -13.85
CA VAL A 208 1.95 7.90 -13.06
C VAL A 208 1.19 9.22 -13.19
N VAL A 209 0.82 9.81 -12.04
CA VAL A 209 0.21 11.14 -11.99
C VAL A 209 1.19 12.13 -12.61
N PRO A 210 0.78 12.98 -13.57
CA PRO A 210 1.67 13.99 -14.10
C PRO A 210 2.07 14.94 -12.98
N GLU A 211 3.36 14.98 -12.64
CA GLU A 211 3.90 16.11 -11.89
C GLU A 211 3.88 17.33 -12.81
N PHE A 212 2.90 18.18 -12.63
CA PHE A 212 2.84 19.49 -13.25
C PHE A 212 3.74 20.48 -12.50
N THR A 213 5.01 20.11 -12.31
CA THR A 213 6.05 21.13 -12.19
C THR A 213 6.03 21.94 -13.48
N ARG A 214 6.23 23.27 -13.40
CA ARG A 214 6.10 24.26 -14.49
C ARG A 214 6.69 23.80 -15.84
N LEU A 215 5.99 22.94 -16.55
CA LEU A 215 6.43 22.40 -17.81
C LEU A 215 5.69 23.16 -18.88
N SER A 216 6.46 24.00 -19.55
CA SER A 216 6.04 24.79 -20.69
C SER A 216 5.25 23.92 -21.69
N PRO A 217 4.28 24.47 -22.43
CA PRO A 217 3.66 23.76 -23.56
C PRO A 217 4.72 23.19 -24.54
N LEU A 218 5.89 23.84 -24.60
CA LEU A 218 7.07 23.43 -25.34
C LEU A 218 7.72 22.14 -24.81
N ASP A 219 7.56 21.76 -23.54
CA ASP A 219 8.00 20.45 -23.03
C ASP A 219 7.04 19.33 -23.40
N ARG A 220 5.75 19.61 -23.58
CA ARG A 220 4.81 18.63 -24.13
C ARG A 220 5.08 18.37 -25.61
N LEU A 221 5.29 19.45 -26.37
CA LEU A 221 5.78 19.36 -27.74
C LEU A 221 7.17 18.71 -27.77
N GLY A 222 8.03 19.09 -26.83
CA GLY A 222 9.37 18.58 -26.63
C GLY A 222 9.41 17.11 -26.25
N ARG A 223 8.46 16.57 -25.48
CA ARG A 223 8.36 15.13 -25.17
C ARG A 223 7.80 14.34 -26.34
N ARG A 224 6.82 14.87 -27.10
CA ARG A 224 6.35 14.26 -28.36
C ARG A 224 7.46 14.24 -29.42
N ILE A 225 8.17 15.36 -29.56
CA ILE A 225 9.35 15.50 -30.42
C ILE A 225 10.47 14.62 -29.91
N LYS A 226 10.80 14.57 -28.61
CA LYS A 226 11.88 13.75 -28.03
C LYS A 226 11.57 12.26 -28.06
N ALA A 227 10.30 11.85 -28.01
CA ALA A 227 9.88 10.48 -28.28
C ALA A 227 10.03 10.14 -29.78
N GLY A 228 9.68 11.08 -30.66
CA GLY A 228 9.93 10.99 -32.10
C GLY A 228 11.42 10.96 -32.44
N VAL A 229 12.22 11.83 -31.84
CA VAL A 229 13.66 12.05 -32.05
C VAL A 229 14.50 11.01 -31.33
N ARG A 230 14.08 10.43 -30.20
CA ARG A 230 14.76 9.23 -29.66
C ARG A 230 14.47 8.00 -30.51
N ARG A 231 13.27 7.89 -31.09
CA ARG A 231 12.90 6.78 -31.97
C ARG A 231 13.59 6.89 -33.32
N VAL A 232 13.57 8.07 -33.94
CA VAL A 232 14.25 8.42 -35.21
C VAL A 232 15.76 8.55 -35.01
N GLY A 233 16.23 9.05 -33.87
CA GLY A 233 17.65 9.24 -33.57
C GLY A 233 18.37 7.95 -33.19
N ARG A 234 17.76 7.03 -32.42
CA ARG A 234 18.31 5.66 -32.27
C ARG A 234 18.24 4.88 -33.59
N TRP A 235 17.17 5.06 -34.39
CA TRP A 235 17.12 4.53 -35.75
C TRP A 235 18.22 5.14 -36.64
N GLY A 236 18.47 6.43 -36.56
CA GLY A 236 19.44 7.11 -37.42
C GLY A 236 20.89 6.88 -37.02
N VAL A 237 21.18 6.74 -35.72
CA VAL A 237 22.56 6.52 -35.22
C VAL A 237 22.95 5.05 -35.27
N PHE A 238 22.00 4.11 -35.16
CA PHE A 238 22.31 2.67 -35.13
C PHE A 238 21.71 1.88 -36.28
N ALA A 239 20.46 2.15 -36.70
CA ALA A 239 19.80 1.38 -37.76
C ALA A 239 20.24 1.81 -39.18
N LEU A 240 20.53 3.10 -39.41
CA LEU A 240 21.08 3.58 -40.69
C LEU A 240 22.49 3.02 -40.98
N PRO A 241 23.48 3.11 -40.07
CA PRO A 241 24.78 2.49 -40.30
C PRO A 241 24.71 0.95 -40.30
N ALA A 242 23.85 0.31 -39.50
CA ALA A 242 23.63 -1.13 -39.59
C ALA A 242 22.99 -1.55 -40.92
N ALA A 243 22.01 -0.79 -41.43
CA ALA A 243 21.41 -1.02 -42.74
C ALA A 243 22.42 -0.74 -43.85
N ALA A 244 23.27 0.28 -43.73
CA ALA A 244 24.35 0.54 -44.68
C ALA A 244 25.40 -0.58 -44.69
N LEU A 245 25.74 -1.16 -43.52
CA LEU A 245 26.63 -2.32 -43.42
C LEU A 245 26.00 -3.59 -43.98
N VAL A 246 24.70 -3.82 -43.75
CA VAL A 246 23.95 -4.94 -44.33
C VAL A 246 23.80 -4.77 -45.85
N VAL A 247 23.55 -3.56 -46.34
CA VAL A 247 23.49 -3.22 -47.78
C VAL A 247 24.87 -3.35 -48.41
N ALA A 248 25.93 -2.87 -47.76
CA ALA A 248 27.30 -2.99 -48.28
C ALA A 248 27.78 -4.44 -48.30
N GLY A 249 27.47 -5.23 -47.26
CA GLY A 249 27.77 -6.66 -47.19
C GLY A 249 26.94 -7.52 -48.16
N SER A 250 25.70 -7.14 -48.42
CA SER A 250 24.82 -7.81 -49.39
C SER A 250 24.99 -7.30 -50.83
N ALA A 251 25.59 -6.12 -51.07
CA ALA A 251 25.79 -5.58 -52.42
C ALA A 251 26.77 -6.41 -53.26
N ALA A 252 27.78 -7.03 -52.64
CA ALA A 252 28.69 -7.96 -53.32
C ALA A 252 27.96 -9.25 -53.73
N SER A 253 27.11 -9.74 -52.84
CA SER A 253 26.26 -10.92 -53.02
C SER A 253 25.15 -10.71 -54.07
N VAL A 254 24.46 -9.57 -54.04
CA VAL A 254 23.41 -9.22 -55.01
C VAL A 254 23.99 -9.05 -56.41
N ARG A 255 25.22 -8.56 -56.56
CA ARG A 255 25.92 -8.50 -57.86
C ARG A 255 26.22 -9.88 -58.45
N SER A 256 26.56 -10.90 -57.64
CA SER A 256 26.84 -12.25 -58.15
C SER A 256 25.56 -13.02 -58.53
N VAL A 257 24.45 -12.82 -57.81
CA VAL A 257 23.14 -13.39 -58.20
C VAL A 257 22.58 -12.71 -59.44
N TYR A 258 22.76 -11.39 -59.58
CA TYR A 258 22.29 -10.66 -60.75
C TYR A 258 23.04 -11.07 -62.04
N SER A 259 24.31 -11.45 -61.95
CA SER A 259 25.08 -11.95 -63.10
C SER A 259 24.77 -13.40 -63.47
N GLN A 260 24.35 -14.24 -62.51
CA GLN A 260 24.05 -15.67 -62.75
C GLN A 260 22.57 -15.97 -63.07
N ASN A 261 21.61 -15.16 -62.60
CA ASN A 261 20.15 -15.45 -62.71
C ASN A 261 19.32 -14.38 -63.48
N ALA A 262 19.95 -13.56 -64.31
CA ALA A 262 19.30 -12.49 -65.08
C ALA A 262 18.10 -12.94 -65.95
N GLY A 263 18.03 -14.21 -66.36
CA GLY A 263 16.94 -14.74 -67.18
C GLY A 263 15.64 -15.10 -66.44
N ALA A 264 15.72 -15.50 -65.16
CA ALA A 264 14.56 -16.04 -64.43
C ALA A 264 13.77 -14.98 -63.65
N GLY A 265 14.46 -13.99 -63.07
CA GLY A 265 13.81 -12.89 -62.32
C GLY A 265 13.13 -11.86 -63.22
N ALA A 266 13.72 -11.58 -64.39
CA ALA A 266 13.18 -10.61 -65.35
C ALA A 266 11.81 -11.03 -65.93
N HIS A 267 11.55 -12.35 -66.05
CA HIS A 267 10.29 -12.87 -66.60
C HIS A 267 9.11 -12.78 -65.62
N LEU A 268 9.34 -12.92 -64.31
CA LEU A 268 8.26 -12.80 -63.31
C LEU A 268 7.86 -11.33 -63.09
N VAL A 269 8.84 -10.43 -63.08
CA VAL A 269 8.59 -8.99 -62.93
C VAL A 269 7.96 -8.40 -64.19
N SER A 270 8.38 -8.83 -65.39
CA SER A 270 7.76 -8.39 -66.64
C SER A 270 6.34 -8.91 -66.80
N VAL A 271 6.04 -10.17 -66.46
CA VAL A 271 4.67 -10.73 -66.57
C VAL A 271 3.68 -10.06 -65.62
N VAL A 272 4.11 -9.66 -64.42
CA VAL A 272 3.24 -8.93 -63.48
C VAL A 272 3.10 -7.47 -63.89
N ALA A 273 4.20 -6.81 -64.30
CA ALA A 273 4.16 -5.43 -64.77
C ALA A 273 3.30 -5.26 -66.03
N ASP A 274 3.39 -6.22 -66.96
CA ASP A 274 2.64 -6.23 -68.22
C ASP A 274 1.16 -6.61 -68.02
N ARG A 275 0.83 -7.40 -66.98
CA ARG A 275 -0.56 -7.69 -66.61
C ARG A 275 -1.23 -6.49 -65.91
N VAL A 276 -0.48 -5.73 -65.12
CA VAL A 276 -0.96 -4.51 -64.44
C VAL A 276 -1.05 -3.33 -65.41
N SER A 277 -0.08 -3.17 -66.32
CA SER A 277 -0.12 -2.11 -67.34
C SER A 277 -1.27 -2.31 -68.31
N ARG A 278 -1.48 -3.52 -68.84
CA ARG A 278 -2.60 -3.84 -69.74
C ARG A 278 -3.96 -3.71 -69.05
N GLY A 279 -4.05 -4.08 -67.77
CA GLY A 279 -5.26 -3.85 -66.96
C GLY A 279 -5.54 -2.37 -66.71
N GLY A 280 -4.48 -1.57 -66.47
CA GLY A 280 -4.58 -0.12 -66.30
C GLY A 280 -4.95 0.61 -67.60
N GLU A 281 -4.37 0.20 -68.73
CA GLU A 281 -4.68 0.74 -70.05
C GLU A 281 -6.12 0.41 -70.48
N GLN A 282 -6.64 -0.78 -70.17
CA GLN A 282 -8.04 -1.16 -70.46
C GLN A 282 -9.08 -0.37 -69.63
N ILE A 283 -8.72 -0.01 -68.39
CA ILE A 283 -9.55 0.85 -67.52
C ILE A 283 -9.48 2.31 -68.00
N TRP A 284 -8.29 2.77 -68.40
CA TRP A 284 -8.07 4.14 -68.88
C TRP A 284 -8.69 4.40 -70.26
N GLN A 285 -8.73 3.39 -71.13
CA GLN A 285 -9.33 3.47 -72.46
C GLN A 285 -10.84 3.13 -72.48
N GLY A 286 -11.48 2.91 -71.32
CA GLY A 286 -12.94 2.82 -71.22
C GLY A 286 -13.60 1.54 -71.79
N HIS A 287 -12.84 0.45 -72.00
CA HIS A 287 -13.35 -0.74 -72.70
C HIS A 287 -14.14 -1.73 -71.83
N SER A 288 -14.32 -1.48 -70.51
CA SER A 288 -15.27 -2.24 -69.69
C SER A 288 -15.86 -1.41 -68.54
N VAL A 289 -17.08 -0.91 -68.74
CA VAL A 289 -17.86 -0.14 -67.74
C VAL A 289 -18.03 -0.92 -66.43
N PHE A 290 -18.09 -2.25 -66.49
CA PHE A 290 -18.26 -3.10 -65.32
C PHE A 290 -17.06 -3.05 -64.37
N THR A 291 -15.82 -3.02 -64.88
CA THR A 291 -14.61 -3.05 -64.04
C THR A 291 -14.34 -1.69 -63.40
N SER A 292 -14.61 -0.59 -64.10
CA SER A 292 -14.48 0.77 -63.56
C SER A 292 -15.51 1.04 -62.45
N VAL A 293 -16.74 0.54 -62.59
CA VAL A 293 -17.76 0.58 -61.54
C VAL A 293 -17.37 -0.29 -60.35
N LEU A 294 -16.79 -1.48 -60.57
CA LEU A 294 -16.34 -2.37 -59.49
C LEU A 294 -15.17 -1.77 -58.70
N VAL A 295 -14.23 -1.09 -59.39
CA VAL A 295 -13.13 -0.35 -58.76
C VAL A 295 -13.64 0.89 -58.01
N ALA A 296 -14.62 1.61 -58.55
CA ALA A 296 -15.24 2.75 -57.87
C ALA A 296 -16.05 2.32 -56.64
N VAL A 297 -16.81 1.22 -56.73
CA VAL A 297 -17.55 0.61 -55.60
C VAL A 297 -16.58 0.07 -54.56
N ALA A 298 -15.51 -0.62 -54.97
CA ALA A 298 -14.45 -1.05 -54.06
C ALA A 298 -13.77 0.14 -53.37
N GLY A 299 -13.50 1.24 -54.09
CA GLY A 299 -12.97 2.48 -53.55
C GLY A 299 -13.92 3.19 -52.58
N LEU A 300 -15.23 3.18 -52.84
CA LEU A 300 -16.26 3.72 -51.95
C LEU A 300 -16.48 2.87 -50.70
N VAL A 301 -16.48 1.54 -50.85
CA VAL A 301 -16.53 0.59 -49.72
C VAL A 301 -15.27 0.72 -48.87
N TRP A 302 -14.10 0.87 -49.49
CA TRP A 302 -12.81 1.13 -48.84
C TRP A 302 -12.82 2.46 -48.06
N TRP A 303 -13.33 3.53 -48.68
CA TRP A 303 -13.46 4.84 -48.04
C TRP A 303 -14.43 4.82 -46.85
N ARG A 304 -15.53 4.07 -46.96
CA ARG A 304 -16.52 3.92 -45.88
C ARG A 304 -15.98 3.05 -44.73
N ALA A 305 -15.11 2.09 -45.01
CA ALA A 305 -14.52 1.18 -44.03
C ALA A 305 -13.46 1.83 -43.11
N ARG A 306 -12.86 2.96 -43.52
CA ARG A 306 -11.90 3.78 -42.74
C ARG A 306 -12.37 4.15 -41.32
N ARG A 307 -13.69 4.29 -41.10
CA ARG A 307 -14.25 4.74 -39.81
C ARG A 307 -14.45 3.61 -38.80
N ARG A 308 -14.29 2.33 -39.20
CA ARG A 308 -14.38 1.18 -38.28
C ARG A 308 -12.99 0.83 -37.74
N ALA A 309 -12.80 0.96 -36.42
CA ALA A 309 -11.52 0.73 -35.73
C ALA A 309 -10.88 -0.64 -36.04
N GLY A 310 -11.69 -1.67 -36.33
CA GLY A 310 -11.21 -3.01 -36.68
C GLY A 310 -10.55 -3.12 -38.05
N VAL A 311 -10.97 -2.35 -39.06
CA VAL A 311 -10.44 -2.47 -40.43
C VAL A 311 -9.02 -1.91 -40.52
N VAL A 312 -8.74 -0.80 -39.84
CA VAL A 312 -7.39 -0.22 -39.75
C VAL A 312 -6.43 -1.18 -39.03
N HIS A 313 -6.91 -1.90 -38.01
CA HIS A 313 -6.11 -2.93 -37.33
C HIS A 313 -5.76 -4.11 -38.24
N VAL A 314 -6.72 -4.64 -39.01
CA VAL A 314 -6.49 -5.73 -39.97
C VAL A 314 -5.55 -5.29 -41.09
N LEU A 315 -5.66 -4.05 -41.57
CA LEU A 315 -4.84 -3.52 -42.67
C LEU A 315 -3.40 -3.20 -42.24
N LEU A 316 -3.19 -2.80 -40.98
CA LEU A 316 -1.85 -2.69 -40.39
C LEU A 316 -1.21 -4.07 -40.11
N GLN A 317 -2.02 -5.10 -39.86
CA GLN A 317 -1.54 -6.47 -39.61
C GLN A 317 -1.25 -7.27 -40.89
N ALA A 318 -1.93 -7.01 -41.99
CA ALA A 318 -1.71 -7.70 -43.26
C ALA A 318 -0.23 -7.68 -43.75
N PRO A 319 0.48 -6.54 -43.81
CA PRO A 319 1.90 -6.52 -44.20
C PRO A 319 2.82 -7.17 -43.14
N LEU A 320 2.42 -7.20 -41.87
CA LEU A 320 3.16 -7.86 -40.80
C LEU A 320 3.09 -9.39 -40.95
N VAL A 321 1.89 -9.93 -41.21
CA VAL A 321 1.69 -11.37 -41.47
C VAL A 321 2.37 -11.80 -42.76
N LEU A 322 2.25 -11.00 -43.83
CA LEU A 322 2.90 -11.29 -45.12
C LEU A 322 4.43 -11.28 -44.98
N GLY A 323 4.98 -10.35 -44.20
CA GLY A 323 6.41 -10.31 -43.87
C GLY A 323 6.88 -11.56 -43.13
N GLY A 324 6.08 -12.09 -42.19
CA GLY A 324 6.37 -13.35 -41.51
C GLY A 324 6.38 -14.56 -42.45
N VAL A 325 5.43 -14.64 -43.39
CA VAL A 325 5.37 -15.72 -44.40
C VAL A 325 6.56 -15.66 -45.36
N VAL A 326 6.91 -14.47 -45.85
CA VAL A 326 8.09 -14.26 -46.71
C VAL A 326 9.39 -14.59 -45.97
N GLY A 327 9.50 -14.19 -44.70
CA GLY A 327 10.62 -14.56 -43.84
C GLY A 327 10.76 -16.08 -43.68
N PHE A 328 9.65 -16.79 -43.46
CA PHE A 328 9.64 -18.25 -43.36
C PHE A 328 10.11 -18.93 -44.66
N LEU A 329 9.60 -18.48 -45.81
CA LEU A 329 9.99 -19.02 -47.12
C LEU A 329 11.48 -18.80 -47.43
N LEU A 330 12.04 -17.65 -47.04
CA LEU A 330 13.47 -17.36 -47.17
C LEU A 330 14.34 -18.29 -46.32
N VAL A 331 13.95 -18.55 -45.06
CA VAL A 331 14.68 -19.51 -44.21
C VAL A 331 14.61 -20.91 -44.81
N ALA A 332 13.43 -21.35 -45.24
CA ALA A 332 13.26 -22.67 -45.87
C ALA A 332 14.11 -22.82 -47.15
N ALA A 333 14.20 -21.75 -47.97
CA ALA A 333 15.05 -21.74 -49.15
C ALA A 333 16.54 -21.84 -48.81
N CYS A 334 17.03 -21.09 -47.82
CA CYS A 334 18.42 -21.16 -47.37
C CYS A 334 18.77 -22.52 -46.74
N VAL A 335 17.87 -23.10 -45.95
CA VAL A 335 18.08 -24.43 -45.35
C VAL A 335 18.09 -25.52 -46.41
N ARG A 336 17.19 -25.46 -47.40
CA ARG A 336 17.17 -26.40 -48.52
C ARG A 336 18.49 -26.37 -49.29
N ASP A 337 18.95 -25.16 -49.61
CA ASP A 337 20.18 -24.92 -50.38
C ASP A 337 21.43 -25.43 -49.64
N LEU A 338 21.50 -25.21 -48.32
CA LEU A 338 22.57 -25.72 -47.45
C LEU A 338 22.61 -27.25 -47.36
N VAL A 339 21.44 -27.91 -47.40
CA VAL A 339 21.34 -29.38 -47.33
C VAL A 339 21.71 -30.05 -48.66
N THR A 340 21.46 -29.40 -49.78
CA THR A 340 21.74 -29.93 -51.13
C THR A 340 23.18 -29.73 -51.61
N ASP A 341 23.97 -28.91 -50.92
CA ASP A 341 25.32 -28.54 -51.33
C ASP A 341 26.37 -29.61 -50.93
N GLU A 342 26.87 -30.34 -51.94
CA GLU A 342 27.80 -31.47 -51.77
C GLU A 342 29.19 -31.03 -51.28
N GLN A 343 29.60 -29.79 -51.59
CA GLN A 343 30.91 -29.23 -51.19
C GLN A 343 30.95 -28.93 -49.69
N ILE A 344 29.88 -28.35 -49.14
CA ILE A 344 29.76 -28.09 -47.69
C ILE A 344 29.79 -29.39 -46.91
N ARG A 345 29.16 -30.45 -47.44
CA ARG A 345 29.14 -31.78 -46.81
C ARG A 345 30.52 -32.44 -46.74
N GLN A 346 31.42 -32.14 -47.69
CA GLN A 346 32.81 -32.60 -47.68
C GLN A 346 33.68 -31.80 -46.71
N VAL A 347 33.52 -30.47 -46.64
CA VAL A 347 34.29 -29.64 -45.70
C VAL A 347 33.86 -29.89 -44.25
N LEU A 348 32.57 -30.13 -43.98
CA LEU A 348 32.08 -30.50 -42.63
C LEU A 348 32.72 -31.78 -42.08
N ARG A 349 33.17 -32.69 -42.96
CA ARG A 349 33.89 -33.92 -42.58
C ARG A 349 35.36 -33.68 -42.23
N GLN A 350 35.92 -32.54 -42.60
CA GLN A 350 37.34 -32.18 -42.38
C GLN A 350 37.56 -31.29 -41.14
N VAL A 351 36.49 -30.75 -40.53
CA VAL A 351 36.59 -29.92 -39.33
C VAL A 351 36.86 -30.79 -38.10
N GLU A 352 37.84 -30.41 -37.28
CA GLU A 352 38.13 -31.11 -36.02
C GLU A 352 36.93 -31.10 -35.06
N LEU A 353 36.65 -32.25 -34.44
CA LEU A 353 35.55 -32.43 -33.49
C LEU A 353 35.63 -31.46 -32.29
N SER A 354 36.86 -31.08 -31.89
CA SER A 354 37.15 -30.10 -30.84
C SER A 354 36.56 -28.71 -31.13
N THR A 355 36.59 -28.28 -32.40
CA THR A 355 36.10 -26.97 -32.79
C THR A 355 34.58 -26.96 -32.90
N LEU A 356 33.99 -28.04 -33.40
CA LEU A 356 32.54 -28.22 -33.42
C LEU A 356 31.95 -28.25 -32.00
N LEU A 357 32.62 -28.91 -31.05
CA LEU A 357 32.19 -28.97 -29.65
C LEU A 357 32.28 -27.60 -28.96
N SER A 358 33.33 -26.83 -29.19
CA SER A 358 33.48 -25.49 -28.60
C SER A 358 32.49 -24.47 -29.19
N LEU A 359 32.22 -24.51 -30.50
CA LEU A 359 31.20 -23.69 -31.14
C LEU A 359 29.79 -24.08 -30.65
N GLY A 360 29.52 -25.39 -30.53
CA GLY A 360 28.28 -25.92 -29.98
C GLY A 360 28.04 -25.51 -28.53
N PHE A 361 29.08 -25.55 -27.69
CA PHE A 361 29.02 -25.08 -26.30
C PHE A 361 28.69 -23.58 -26.22
N ALA A 362 29.34 -22.74 -27.03
CA ALA A 362 29.09 -21.32 -27.04
C ALA A 362 27.66 -20.98 -27.50
N VAL A 363 27.12 -21.70 -28.49
CA VAL A 363 25.72 -21.57 -28.93
C VAL A 363 24.74 -22.03 -27.83
N LEU A 364 25.02 -23.15 -27.15
CA LEU A 364 24.20 -23.64 -26.04
C LEU A 364 24.13 -22.60 -24.91
N VAL A 365 25.27 -22.07 -24.47
CA VAL A 365 25.34 -21.02 -23.44
C VAL A 365 24.54 -19.78 -23.87
N LEU A 366 24.64 -19.38 -25.14
CA LEU A 366 23.86 -18.25 -25.67
C LEU A 366 22.34 -18.49 -25.60
N THR A 367 21.88 -19.71 -25.91
CA THR A 367 20.46 -20.07 -25.84
C THR A 367 19.93 -20.10 -24.40
N VAL A 368 20.70 -20.65 -23.47
CA VAL A 368 20.35 -20.70 -22.03
C VAL A 368 20.29 -19.29 -21.44
N CYS A 369 21.28 -18.43 -21.73
CA CYS A 369 21.26 -17.05 -21.25
C CYS A 369 20.11 -16.22 -21.85
N ARG A 370 19.66 -16.50 -23.08
CA ARG A 370 18.48 -15.83 -23.66
C ARG A 370 17.18 -16.32 -23.01
N ALA A 371 17.04 -17.62 -22.78
CA ALA A 371 15.88 -18.16 -22.07
C ALA A 371 15.77 -17.58 -20.64
N ALA A 372 16.90 -17.44 -19.94
CA ALA A 372 16.96 -16.84 -18.60
C ALA A 372 16.67 -15.31 -18.57
N GLN A 373 16.77 -14.60 -19.71
CA GLN A 373 16.39 -13.18 -19.80
C GLN A 373 14.88 -12.97 -19.98
N GLU A 374 14.18 -13.99 -20.47
CA GLU A 374 12.72 -14.00 -20.67
C GLU A 374 11.97 -14.43 -19.42
N SER A 375 12.60 -15.16 -18.49
CA SER A 375 11.99 -15.50 -17.20
C SER A 375 11.94 -14.30 -16.25
N GLU A 376 10.75 -13.97 -15.75
CA GLU A 376 10.49 -12.90 -14.76
C GLU A 376 10.87 -13.31 -13.33
N VAL A 377 12.00 -14.02 -13.16
CA VAL A 377 12.47 -14.46 -11.84
C VAL A 377 13.32 -13.36 -11.24
N GLU A 378 12.86 -12.77 -10.15
CA GLU A 378 13.60 -11.81 -9.34
C GLU A 378 14.32 -12.57 -8.23
N PHE A 379 15.65 -12.39 -8.14
CA PHE A 379 16.45 -12.98 -7.07
C PHE A 379 16.67 -11.92 -5.98
N THR A 380 16.03 -12.12 -4.84
CA THR A 380 16.22 -11.33 -3.62
C THR A 380 17.46 -11.85 -2.90
N TRP A 381 18.58 -11.10 -2.94
CA TRP A 381 19.77 -11.46 -2.15
C TRP A 381 20.07 -10.36 -1.14
N GLY A 382 19.66 -10.58 0.11
CA GLY A 382 19.72 -9.54 1.15
C GLY A 382 18.83 -8.34 0.80
N ALA A 383 19.38 -7.13 0.83
CA ALA A 383 18.67 -5.88 0.54
C ALA A 383 18.64 -5.48 -0.96
N TRP A 384 19.13 -6.35 -1.85
CA TRP A 384 19.31 -6.03 -3.26
C TRP A 384 18.44 -6.94 -4.12
N ASP A 385 17.50 -6.34 -4.85
CA ASP A 385 16.74 -7.02 -5.90
C ASP A 385 17.53 -6.98 -7.21
N ILE A 386 18.17 -8.10 -7.54
CA ILE A 386 18.95 -8.22 -8.76
C ILE A 386 18.08 -8.92 -9.81
N SER A 387 17.56 -8.13 -10.75
CA SER A 387 16.82 -8.68 -11.89
C SER A 387 17.73 -9.60 -12.74
N ALA A 388 17.28 -10.81 -13.03
CA ALA A 388 17.99 -11.76 -13.91
C ALA A 388 18.34 -11.12 -15.26
N ARG A 389 17.45 -10.26 -15.78
CA ARG A 389 17.66 -9.49 -17.02
C ARG A 389 18.85 -8.54 -16.96
N GLY A 390 19.20 -7.99 -15.79
CA GLY A 390 20.36 -7.12 -15.60
C GLY A 390 21.69 -7.86 -15.71
N VAL A 391 21.74 -9.11 -15.19
CA VAL A 391 22.96 -9.91 -15.09
C VAL A 391 23.28 -10.64 -16.40
N PHE A 392 22.29 -11.29 -17.02
CA PHE A 392 22.54 -12.13 -18.19
C PHE A 392 22.76 -11.32 -19.49
N ARG A 393 22.39 -10.04 -19.51
CA ARG A 393 22.51 -9.17 -20.71
C ARG A 393 23.97 -8.90 -21.14
N PRO A 394 24.89 -8.45 -20.28
CA PRO A 394 26.30 -8.31 -20.66
C PRO A 394 26.93 -9.65 -21.07
N VAL A 395 26.57 -10.75 -20.38
CA VAL A 395 27.06 -12.10 -20.68
C VAL A 395 26.68 -12.53 -22.10
N THR A 396 25.44 -12.28 -22.54
CA THR A 396 25.03 -12.61 -23.92
C THR A 396 25.83 -11.87 -24.99
N TYR A 397 26.22 -10.61 -24.76
CA TYR A 397 27.06 -9.87 -25.71
C TYR A 397 28.49 -10.40 -25.75
N LEU A 398 29.05 -10.77 -24.60
CA LEU A 398 30.41 -11.29 -24.47
C LEU A 398 30.54 -12.68 -25.15
N VAL A 399 29.58 -13.57 -24.91
CA VAL A 399 29.52 -14.90 -25.56
C VAL A 399 29.30 -14.78 -27.07
N SER A 400 28.45 -13.83 -27.52
CA SER A 400 28.27 -13.57 -28.95
C SER A 400 29.55 -13.07 -29.62
N GLY A 401 30.31 -12.19 -28.95
CA GLY A 401 31.61 -11.72 -29.42
C GLY A 401 32.64 -12.85 -29.49
N LEU A 402 32.66 -13.74 -28.49
CA LEU A 402 33.54 -14.91 -28.45
C LEU A 402 33.27 -15.87 -29.62
N ILE A 403 32.01 -16.11 -29.98
CA ILE A 403 31.63 -16.93 -31.14
C ILE A 403 32.19 -16.34 -32.43
N VAL A 404 32.04 -15.02 -32.64
CA VAL A 404 32.57 -14.33 -33.83
C VAL A 404 34.11 -14.41 -33.87
N LEU A 405 34.77 -14.26 -32.73
CA LEU A 405 36.22 -14.37 -32.61
C LEU A 405 36.73 -15.79 -32.90
N LEU A 406 36.02 -16.82 -32.43
CA LEU A 406 36.34 -18.22 -32.70
C LEU A 406 36.12 -18.58 -34.18
N LEU A 407 35.08 -18.03 -34.81
CA LEU A 407 34.82 -18.20 -36.24
C LEU A 407 35.88 -17.53 -37.12
N LEU A 408 36.39 -16.36 -36.73
CA LEU A 408 37.40 -15.60 -37.48
C LEU A 408 38.82 -16.15 -37.32
N ARG A 409 39.14 -16.79 -36.18
CA ARG A 409 40.50 -17.26 -35.88
C ARG A 409 40.83 -18.63 -36.48
N ASN A 410 39.82 -19.40 -36.89
CA ASN A 410 40.02 -20.75 -37.44
C ASN A 410 40.07 -20.72 -38.98
N GLU A 411 41.25 -20.97 -39.57
CA GLU A 411 41.48 -20.90 -41.01
C GLU A 411 40.53 -21.79 -41.83
N GLN A 412 40.17 -22.96 -41.30
CA GLN A 412 39.25 -23.91 -41.95
C GLN A 412 37.82 -23.37 -42.05
N VAL A 413 37.38 -22.63 -41.03
CA VAL A 413 36.04 -22.02 -40.98
C VAL A 413 35.99 -20.72 -41.78
N HIS A 414 37.11 -19.98 -41.81
CA HIS A 414 37.26 -18.80 -42.65
C HIS A 414 37.16 -19.13 -44.14
N ALA A 415 37.75 -20.26 -44.57
CA ALA A 415 37.62 -20.76 -45.95
C ALA A 415 36.15 -21.09 -46.32
N LEU A 416 35.38 -21.60 -45.36
CA LEU A 416 33.95 -21.91 -45.51
C LEU A 416 33.09 -20.63 -45.62
N LEU A 417 33.47 -19.57 -44.90
CA LEU A 417 32.82 -18.25 -44.93
C LEU A 417 33.20 -17.41 -46.17
N ALA A 418 34.38 -17.64 -46.75
CA ALA A 418 34.90 -16.94 -47.91
C ALA A 418 34.41 -17.51 -49.27
N ASP A 419 33.67 -18.61 -49.25
CA ASP A 419 33.06 -19.19 -50.44
C ASP A 419 32.00 -18.25 -51.05
N SER A 420 31.95 -18.16 -52.37
CA SER A 420 31.24 -17.10 -53.10
C SER A 420 29.71 -17.13 -52.93
N GLU A 421 29.14 -18.27 -52.52
CA GLU A 421 27.70 -18.49 -52.36
C GLU A 421 27.21 -18.37 -50.90
N ASN A 422 28.08 -18.55 -49.90
CA ASN A 422 27.72 -18.47 -48.49
C ASN A 422 27.35 -17.07 -47.95
N PRO A 423 27.91 -15.93 -48.42
CA PRO A 423 27.47 -14.61 -47.95
C PRO A 423 26.03 -14.29 -48.37
N LEU A 424 25.54 -14.86 -49.47
CA LEU A 424 24.13 -14.76 -49.90
C LEU A 424 23.19 -15.48 -48.94
N ARG A 425 23.56 -16.68 -48.50
CA ARG A 425 22.78 -17.49 -47.56
C ARG A 425 22.68 -16.80 -46.19
N LEU A 426 23.80 -16.24 -45.71
CA LEU A 426 23.83 -15.46 -44.47
C LEU A 426 23.02 -14.16 -44.57
N ALA A 427 23.12 -13.43 -45.69
CA ALA A 427 22.31 -12.24 -45.93
C ALA A 427 20.80 -12.58 -45.97
N GLY A 428 20.42 -13.69 -46.61
CA GLY A 428 19.04 -14.18 -46.65
C GLY A 428 18.48 -14.51 -45.26
N LEU A 429 19.26 -15.18 -44.41
CA LEU A 429 18.87 -15.48 -43.02
C LEU A 429 18.72 -14.22 -42.15
N VAL A 430 19.60 -13.22 -42.33
CA VAL A 430 19.51 -11.94 -41.62
C VAL A 430 18.25 -11.16 -42.03
N VAL A 431 17.95 -11.11 -43.33
CA VAL A 431 16.72 -10.48 -43.86
C VAL A 431 15.48 -11.20 -43.34
N ALA A 432 15.48 -12.54 -43.32
CA ALA A 432 14.37 -13.31 -42.78
C ALA A 432 14.15 -13.05 -41.28
N ALA A 433 15.21 -13.00 -40.47
CA ALA A 433 15.12 -12.71 -39.04
C ALA A 433 14.58 -11.29 -38.75
N LEU A 434 14.95 -10.31 -39.60
CA LEU A 434 14.40 -8.95 -39.54
C LEU A 434 12.90 -8.93 -39.86
N LEU A 435 12.48 -9.64 -40.91
CA LEU A 435 11.06 -9.75 -41.29
C LEU A 435 10.22 -10.41 -40.19
N PHE A 436 10.73 -11.45 -39.52
CA PHE A 436 10.06 -12.06 -38.36
C PHE A 436 9.91 -11.11 -37.17
N LYS A 437 10.94 -10.31 -36.87
CA LYS A 437 10.86 -9.30 -35.79
C LYS A 437 9.86 -8.20 -36.09
N ILE A 438 9.76 -7.79 -37.36
CA ILE A 438 8.76 -6.83 -37.81
C ILE A 438 7.37 -7.45 -37.68
N ALA A 439 7.17 -8.70 -38.13
CA ALA A 439 5.90 -9.43 -38.05
C ALA A 439 5.35 -9.57 -36.61
N LEU A 440 6.23 -9.69 -35.63
CA LEU A 440 5.90 -9.84 -34.20
C LEU A 440 5.67 -8.50 -33.46
N TRP A 441 5.74 -7.36 -34.15
CA TRP A 441 5.61 -6.04 -33.52
C TRP A 441 4.15 -5.73 -33.13
N LYS A 442 3.88 -5.62 -31.83
CA LYS A 442 2.57 -5.18 -31.29
C LYS A 442 2.60 -3.70 -30.89
N PRO A 443 1.69 -2.85 -31.41
CA PRO A 443 1.54 -1.48 -30.91
C PRO A 443 1.00 -1.48 -29.48
N ARG A 444 1.45 -0.52 -28.66
CA ARG A 444 0.95 -0.35 -27.29
C ARG A 444 -0.53 0.09 -27.30
N PRO A 445 -1.38 -0.42 -26.39
CA PRO A 445 -2.78 -0.03 -26.33
C PRO A 445 -2.92 1.48 -26.06
N ALA A 446 -3.96 2.08 -26.64
CA ALA A 446 -4.28 3.49 -26.46
C ALA A 446 -4.70 3.78 -25.00
N GLU A 447 -4.36 4.97 -24.51
CA GLU A 447 -4.75 5.40 -23.16
C GLU A 447 -6.27 5.51 -23.02
N SER A 448 -6.83 5.09 -21.86
CA SER A 448 -8.25 5.26 -21.54
C SER A 448 -8.68 6.73 -21.62
N VAL A 449 -9.84 6.97 -22.24
CA VAL A 449 -10.38 8.31 -22.50
C VAL A 449 -10.61 9.11 -21.20
N LEU A 450 -11.00 8.43 -20.11
CA LEU A 450 -11.24 9.05 -18.81
C LEU A 450 -9.96 9.52 -18.13
N VAL A 451 -8.85 8.78 -18.28
CA VAL A 451 -7.54 9.25 -17.79
C VAL A 451 -7.12 10.51 -18.52
N ALA A 452 -7.26 10.55 -19.85
CA ALA A 452 -6.93 11.75 -20.62
C ALA A 452 -7.78 12.94 -20.16
N ARG A 453 -9.08 12.74 -19.92
CA ARG A 453 -9.98 13.77 -19.38
C ARG A 453 -9.56 14.25 -17.98
N CYS A 454 -9.18 13.35 -17.08
CA CYS A 454 -8.68 13.71 -15.74
C CYS A 454 -7.39 14.54 -15.82
N GLN A 455 -6.48 14.19 -16.74
CA GLN A 455 -5.23 14.94 -16.97
C GLN A 455 -5.50 16.34 -17.53
N ASP A 456 -6.42 16.47 -18.49
CA ASP A 456 -6.82 17.76 -19.05
C ASP A 456 -7.50 18.64 -17.99
N TYR A 457 -8.32 18.05 -17.12
CA TYR A 457 -9.00 18.77 -16.04
C TYR A 457 -8.01 19.27 -14.97
N LEU A 458 -7.07 18.42 -14.55
CA LEU A 458 -5.98 18.82 -13.64
C LEU A 458 -5.16 19.98 -14.22
N TYR A 459 -4.85 19.94 -15.51
CA TYR A 459 -4.14 21.01 -16.17
C TYR A 459 -4.93 22.33 -16.16
N ARG A 460 -6.23 22.28 -16.47
CA ARG A 460 -7.12 23.46 -16.45
C ARG A 460 -7.22 24.09 -15.06
N LEU A 461 -7.36 23.30 -14.01
CA LEU A 461 -7.47 23.82 -12.64
C LEU A 461 -6.16 24.49 -12.17
N GLN A 462 -5.01 23.93 -12.52
CA GLN A 462 -3.71 24.49 -12.15
C GLN A 462 -3.37 25.78 -12.92
N THR A 463 -3.77 25.90 -14.19
CA THR A 463 -3.56 27.16 -14.94
C THR A 463 -4.36 28.30 -14.31
N VAL A 464 -5.58 28.04 -13.84
CA VAL A 464 -6.40 29.02 -13.13
C VAL A 464 -5.74 29.46 -11.81
N GLN A 465 -5.27 28.53 -10.96
CA GLN A 465 -4.65 28.87 -9.66
C GLN A 465 -3.34 29.68 -9.78
N SER A 466 -2.56 29.46 -10.83
CA SER A 466 -1.28 30.19 -11.02
C SER A 466 -1.45 31.68 -11.35
N SER A 467 -2.65 32.12 -11.73
CA SER A 467 -2.95 33.50 -12.10
C SER A 467 -3.26 34.41 -10.90
N SER A 468 -3.80 33.86 -9.81
CA SER A 468 -4.18 34.63 -8.62
C SER A 468 -3.00 34.94 -7.69
N SER A 469 -1.91 34.16 -7.74
CA SER A 469 -0.69 34.42 -6.95
C SER A 469 0.27 35.47 -7.54
N ALA A 470 -0.02 36.03 -8.72
CA ALA A 470 0.88 36.98 -9.39
C ALA A 470 0.69 38.45 -8.97
N LEU A 471 -0.30 38.74 -8.13
CA LEU A 471 -0.57 40.07 -7.60
C LEU A 471 -0.53 40.00 -6.07
N ASN A 472 0.68 40.02 -5.48
CA ASN A 472 0.99 40.41 -4.10
C ASN A 472 2.51 40.34 -3.83
N THR A 473 3.35 40.92 -4.71
CA THR A 473 4.76 41.22 -4.40
C THR A 473 5.16 42.51 -5.11
N SER A 474 4.64 43.61 -4.59
CA SER A 474 5.06 44.96 -4.94
C SER A 474 6.55 45.15 -4.62
N ALA A 475 7.28 45.70 -5.60
CA ALA A 475 8.48 46.53 -5.49
C ALA A 475 9.90 45.90 -5.50
N ALA A 476 10.12 44.58 -5.53
CA ALA A 476 11.50 44.03 -5.54
C ALA A 476 11.96 43.34 -6.86
N ALA A 477 11.05 43.08 -7.81
CA ALA A 477 11.36 42.25 -9.00
C ALA A 477 11.70 43.05 -10.29
N GLN A 478 11.80 44.38 -10.24
CA GLN A 478 12.01 45.20 -11.44
C GLN A 478 13.47 45.42 -11.85
N LEU A 479 14.46 44.92 -11.12
CA LEU A 479 15.87 45.24 -11.39
C LEU A 479 16.80 44.08 -11.78
N VAL A 480 16.32 42.82 -11.90
CA VAL A 480 17.24 41.67 -12.14
C VAL A 480 16.84 40.74 -13.31
N THR A 481 15.90 41.11 -14.17
CA THR A 481 15.53 40.26 -15.33
C THR A 481 15.60 40.98 -16.67
N LEU A 482 16.83 41.35 -17.06
CA LEU A 482 17.21 41.67 -18.44
C LEU A 482 17.76 40.41 -19.14
N GLY A 483 16.99 39.33 -19.07
CA GLY A 483 17.32 38.05 -19.69
C GLY A 483 16.06 37.26 -20.02
N THR A 484 15.67 37.28 -21.30
CA THR A 484 14.66 36.44 -21.99
C THR A 484 13.75 35.55 -21.11
N ALA A 485 12.87 36.17 -20.32
CA ALA A 485 11.80 35.47 -19.63
C ALA A 485 10.50 35.62 -20.44
N HIS A 486 10.27 34.71 -21.38
CA HIS A 486 8.94 34.56 -21.99
C HIS A 486 8.00 33.91 -20.96
N THR A 487 7.40 34.72 -20.09
CA THR A 487 6.28 34.31 -19.24
C THR A 487 5.00 34.35 -20.07
N SER A 488 4.75 33.30 -20.85
CA SER A 488 3.44 33.11 -21.48
C SER A 488 2.43 32.68 -20.41
N SER A 489 1.71 33.65 -19.82
CA SER A 489 0.56 33.37 -18.98
C SER A 489 -0.63 33.03 -19.88
N LEU A 490 -0.94 31.74 -19.98
CA LEU A 490 -2.20 31.28 -20.57
C LEU A 490 -3.34 31.67 -19.62
N SER A 491 -4.07 32.72 -19.98
CA SER A 491 -5.26 33.17 -19.26
C SER A 491 -6.42 32.23 -19.56
N THR A 492 -6.68 31.29 -18.65
CA THR A 492 -7.94 30.54 -18.61
C THR A 492 -8.88 31.26 -17.66
N VAL A 493 -10.08 31.64 -18.15
CA VAL A 493 -11.15 32.21 -17.32
C VAL A 493 -11.40 31.30 -16.11
N PRO A 494 -11.38 31.83 -14.86
CA PRO A 494 -11.67 31.03 -13.68
C PRO A 494 -13.08 30.46 -13.76
N LEU A 495 -13.22 29.17 -13.45
CA LEU A 495 -14.52 28.51 -13.42
C LEU A 495 -15.40 29.12 -12.32
N SER A 496 -16.64 29.44 -12.67
CA SER A 496 -17.65 29.78 -11.67
C SER A 496 -17.99 28.57 -10.81
N PHE A 497 -18.49 28.80 -9.58
CA PHE A 497 -18.85 27.70 -8.68
C PHE A 497 -19.89 26.73 -9.30
N PRO A 498 -20.98 27.21 -9.95
CA PRO A 498 -21.94 26.30 -10.59
C PRO A 498 -21.33 25.45 -11.72
N GLU A 499 -20.45 26.03 -12.55
CA GLU A 499 -19.76 25.28 -13.61
C GLU A 499 -18.81 24.22 -13.04
N LEU A 500 -18.09 24.56 -11.96
CA LEU A 500 -17.21 23.63 -11.26
C LEU A 500 -17.99 22.45 -10.67
N VAL A 501 -19.18 22.71 -10.10
CA VAL A 501 -20.08 21.67 -9.59
C VAL A 501 -20.57 20.76 -10.71
N ASP A 502 -21.02 21.31 -11.84
CA ASP A 502 -21.50 20.49 -12.98
C ASP A 502 -20.39 19.63 -13.58
N ASP A 503 -19.21 20.22 -13.81
CA ASP A 503 -18.04 19.50 -14.31
C ASP A 503 -17.60 18.38 -13.35
N PHE A 504 -17.58 18.66 -12.04
CA PHE A 504 -17.25 17.66 -11.02
C PHE A 504 -18.25 16.50 -11.02
N ARG A 505 -19.56 16.79 -10.95
CA ARG A 505 -20.61 15.76 -10.94
C ARG A 505 -20.56 14.90 -12.21
N ARG A 506 -20.34 15.53 -13.36
CA ARG A 506 -20.23 14.82 -14.64
C ARG A 506 -19.00 13.91 -14.67
N LEU A 507 -17.85 14.39 -14.21
CA LEU A 507 -16.62 13.59 -14.16
C LEU A 507 -16.78 12.42 -13.19
N LEU A 508 -17.28 12.69 -12.00
CA LEU A 508 -17.51 11.68 -10.97
C LEU A 508 -18.53 10.64 -11.43
N GLY A 509 -19.62 11.04 -12.08
CA GLY A 509 -20.62 10.12 -12.61
C GLY A 509 -20.07 9.20 -13.71
N LEU A 510 -19.12 9.67 -14.53
CA LEU A 510 -18.43 8.83 -15.51
C LEU A 510 -17.49 7.81 -14.85
N ILE A 511 -16.78 8.22 -13.80
CA ILE A 511 -15.92 7.32 -13.01
C ILE A 511 -16.79 6.28 -12.30
N ALA A 512 -17.88 6.71 -11.67
CA ALA A 512 -18.82 5.85 -10.98
C ALA A 512 -19.46 4.83 -11.93
N ALA A 513 -19.93 5.25 -13.11
CA ALA A 513 -20.48 4.34 -14.12
C ALA A 513 -19.47 3.29 -14.63
N GLU A 514 -18.20 3.68 -14.82
CA GLU A 514 -17.15 2.73 -15.18
C GLU A 514 -16.91 1.70 -14.06
N LYS A 515 -16.89 2.14 -12.80
CA LYS A 515 -16.72 1.26 -11.65
C LYS A 515 -17.94 0.37 -11.41
N ALA A 516 -19.15 0.91 -11.50
CA ALA A 516 -20.40 0.18 -11.37
C ALA A 516 -20.51 -0.94 -12.43
N SER A 517 -20.03 -0.70 -13.67
CA SER A 517 -19.98 -1.74 -14.71
C SER A 517 -19.09 -2.94 -14.36
N GLN A 518 -18.19 -2.77 -13.39
CA GLN A 518 -17.32 -3.81 -12.84
C GLN A 518 -17.84 -4.40 -11.52
N GLY A 519 -19.05 -4.01 -11.08
CA GLY A 519 -19.62 -4.37 -9.78
C GLY A 519 -18.96 -3.66 -8.60
N LYS A 520 -18.31 -2.52 -8.85
CA LYS A 520 -17.51 -1.77 -7.88
C LYS A 520 -18.22 -0.48 -7.47
N TYR A 521 -18.09 -0.08 -6.20
CA TYR A 521 -18.70 1.15 -5.69
C TYR A 521 -17.69 2.25 -5.38
N VAL A 522 -18.13 3.51 -5.44
CA VAL A 522 -17.31 4.70 -5.21
C VAL A 522 -17.64 5.33 -3.86
N VAL A 523 -16.62 5.64 -3.06
CA VAL A 523 -16.77 6.34 -1.77
C VAL A 523 -16.02 7.67 -1.78
N ILE A 524 -16.70 8.75 -1.42
CA ILE A 524 -16.12 10.06 -1.17
C ILE A 524 -16.30 10.39 0.31
N ALA A 525 -15.21 10.44 1.06
CA ALA A 525 -15.22 10.83 2.46
C ALA A 525 -14.72 12.27 2.63
N ILE A 526 -15.49 13.09 3.34
CA ILE A 526 -15.17 14.46 3.74
C ILE A 526 -15.02 14.47 5.25
N ASP A 527 -13.81 14.65 5.74
CA ASP A 527 -13.51 14.65 7.17
C ASP A 527 -13.33 16.06 7.73
N GLU A 528 -13.42 16.20 9.06
CA GLU A 528 -13.14 17.42 9.83
C GLU A 528 -14.02 18.65 9.48
N VAL A 529 -15.30 18.47 9.13
CA VAL A 529 -16.21 19.62 8.87
C VAL A 529 -16.38 20.49 10.12
N ASP A 530 -16.16 19.92 11.31
CA ASP A 530 -16.12 20.62 12.59
C ASP A 530 -14.97 21.63 12.73
N ARG A 531 -14.01 21.68 11.79
CA ARG A 531 -12.96 22.72 11.77
C ARG A 531 -13.42 24.10 11.30
N LEU A 532 -14.60 24.19 10.70
CA LEU A 532 -15.14 25.46 10.18
C LEU A 532 -15.53 26.47 11.28
N GLY A 533 -15.42 26.07 12.55
CA GLY A 533 -15.65 26.92 13.71
C GLY A 533 -17.02 26.66 14.33
N SER A 534 -17.95 27.60 14.19
CA SER A 534 -19.29 27.50 14.77
C SER A 534 -20.21 26.56 13.99
N ASP A 535 -21.18 25.96 14.68
CA ASP A 535 -22.20 25.07 14.09
C ASP A 535 -22.93 25.72 12.91
N THR A 536 -23.19 27.03 12.98
CA THR A 536 -23.81 27.81 11.91
C THR A 536 -23.00 27.81 10.62
N LYS A 537 -21.66 27.91 10.70
CA LYS A 537 -20.77 27.86 9.52
C LYS A 537 -20.68 26.45 8.95
N ALA A 538 -20.68 25.43 9.81
CA ALA A 538 -20.72 24.04 9.38
C ALA A 538 -22.04 23.74 8.64
N LEU A 539 -23.17 24.19 9.17
CA LEU A 539 -24.49 24.04 8.52
C LEU A 539 -24.55 24.78 7.17
N ALA A 540 -24.04 26.01 7.10
CA ALA A 540 -23.95 26.76 5.85
C ALA A 540 -23.11 26.01 4.80
N PHE A 541 -21.96 25.46 5.20
CA PHE A 541 -21.08 24.68 4.32
C PHE A 541 -21.76 23.41 3.80
N LEU A 542 -22.46 22.68 4.67
CA LEU A 542 -23.24 21.50 4.28
C LEU A 542 -24.36 21.87 3.30
N SER A 543 -24.98 23.04 3.46
CA SER A 543 -26.03 23.53 2.55
C SER A 543 -25.48 23.83 1.15
N GLU A 544 -24.28 24.40 1.04
CA GLU A 544 -23.64 24.70 -0.24
C GLU A 544 -23.07 23.44 -0.92
N ILE A 545 -22.48 22.53 -0.15
CA ILE A 545 -22.00 21.23 -0.66
C ILE A 545 -23.14 20.38 -1.20
N LYS A 546 -24.38 20.56 -0.75
CA LYS A 546 -25.55 19.84 -1.28
C LYS A 546 -25.61 19.85 -2.81
N ALA A 547 -25.18 20.92 -3.46
CA ALA A 547 -25.12 21.02 -4.92
C ALA A 547 -24.19 19.98 -5.58
N VAL A 548 -23.17 19.52 -4.86
CA VAL A 548 -22.15 18.54 -5.30
C VAL A 548 -22.63 17.09 -5.08
N LEU A 549 -23.54 16.86 -4.13
CA LEU A 549 -24.00 15.53 -3.69
C LEU A 549 -25.08 14.92 -4.60
N GLY A 550 -25.33 13.61 -4.47
CA GLY A 550 -26.42 12.93 -5.20
C GLY A 550 -26.04 12.53 -6.63
N VAL A 551 -24.78 12.14 -6.84
CA VAL A 551 -24.36 11.42 -8.05
C VAL A 551 -24.70 9.93 -7.87
N PRO A 552 -25.33 9.26 -8.86
CA PRO A 552 -25.63 7.83 -8.79
C PRO A 552 -24.38 6.97 -8.56
N ASP A 553 -24.51 5.84 -7.87
CA ASP A 553 -23.44 4.87 -7.58
C ASP A 553 -22.27 5.44 -6.75
N VAL A 554 -22.48 6.55 -6.05
CA VAL A 554 -21.50 7.20 -5.17
C VAL A 554 -22.03 7.31 -3.74
N TYR A 555 -21.23 6.88 -2.77
CA TYR A 555 -21.48 7.10 -1.35
C TYR A 555 -20.66 8.28 -0.83
N TYR A 556 -21.31 9.23 -0.19
CA TYR A 556 -20.68 10.36 0.47
C TYR A 556 -20.69 10.13 1.98
N LEU A 557 -19.51 10.11 2.61
CA LEU A 557 -19.36 10.02 4.06
C LEU A 557 -18.87 11.36 4.60
N ILE A 558 -19.62 12.02 5.47
CA ILE A 558 -19.26 13.36 5.93
C ILE A 558 -19.14 13.36 7.46
N SER A 559 -17.92 13.55 7.97
CA SER A 559 -17.67 13.68 9.41
C SER A 559 -18.10 15.06 9.90
N VAL A 560 -19.04 15.10 10.84
CA VAL A 560 -19.57 16.33 11.44
C VAL A 560 -19.42 16.33 12.96
N ALA A 561 -19.49 17.51 13.57
CA ALA A 561 -19.55 17.66 15.03
C ALA A 561 -20.78 16.95 15.59
N GLU A 562 -20.70 16.53 16.86
CA GLU A 562 -21.81 15.90 17.58
C GLU A 562 -23.03 16.81 17.67
N ASP A 563 -22.85 18.08 18.00
CA ASP A 563 -23.92 19.09 18.12
C ASP A 563 -24.65 19.33 16.78
N VAL A 564 -23.89 19.41 15.69
CA VAL A 564 -24.42 19.50 14.33
C VAL A 564 -25.23 18.25 14.00
N GLY A 565 -24.70 17.06 14.29
CA GLY A 565 -25.40 15.79 14.11
C GLY A 565 -26.70 15.71 14.94
N ALA A 566 -26.68 16.16 16.19
CA ALA A 566 -27.84 16.16 17.08
C ALA A 566 -28.98 17.05 16.55
N THR A 567 -28.64 18.19 15.95
CA THR A 567 -29.62 19.05 15.27
C THR A 567 -30.32 18.31 14.13
N PHE A 568 -29.56 17.53 13.34
CA PHE A 568 -30.11 16.71 12.26
C PHE A 568 -30.87 15.47 12.73
N VAL A 569 -30.57 14.88 13.89
CA VAL A 569 -31.30 13.72 14.44
C VAL A 569 -32.70 14.10 14.94
N ARG A 570 -32.92 15.38 15.28
CA ARG A 570 -34.24 15.92 15.65
C ARG A 570 -35.27 15.94 14.50
N ARG A 571 -35.06 15.18 13.41
CA ARG A 571 -36.03 14.97 12.33
C ARG A 571 -37.39 14.60 12.93
N GLY A 572 -38.37 15.49 12.80
CA GLY A 572 -39.73 15.28 13.31
C GLY A 572 -40.11 16.02 14.59
N LEU A 573 -39.21 16.83 15.18
CA LEU A 573 -39.54 17.73 16.30
C LEU A 573 -39.77 19.18 15.83
N PRO A 574 -40.66 19.94 16.48
CA PRO A 574 -41.03 21.27 16.02
C PRO A 574 -39.94 22.27 16.41
N HIS A 575 -39.02 22.59 15.51
CA HIS A 575 -38.24 23.84 15.32
C HIS A 575 -37.34 23.59 14.09
N ARG A 576 -37.73 24.14 12.94
CA ARG A 576 -37.28 23.75 11.59
C ARG A 576 -36.10 24.60 11.13
N ASP A 577 -35.03 23.96 10.61
CA ASP A 577 -34.01 24.62 9.79
C ASP A 577 -33.90 23.96 8.40
N VAL A 578 -33.55 24.77 7.39
CA VAL A 578 -33.61 24.47 5.93
C VAL A 578 -32.64 23.36 5.48
N THR A 579 -31.79 22.85 6.38
CA THR A 579 -30.72 21.87 6.10
C THR A 579 -31.19 20.41 6.11
N ASP A 580 -32.41 20.11 6.55
CA ASP A 580 -32.93 18.73 6.75
C ASP A 580 -32.97 17.83 5.50
N SER A 581 -32.67 18.36 4.31
CA SER A 581 -32.78 17.65 3.02
C SER A 581 -31.45 17.43 2.30
N SER A 582 -30.30 17.70 2.92
CA SER A 582 -28.96 17.47 2.31
C SER A 582 -28.35 16.11 2.65
N LEU A 583 -28.81 15.45 3.70
CA LEU A 583 -28.26 14.19 4.20
C LEU A 583 -29.32 13.09 4.12
N ASP A 584 -28.99 11.96 3.53
CA ASP A 584 -29.90 10.82 3.45
C ASP A 584 -29.99 10.13 4.82
N ASP A 585 -28.85 9.96 5.51
CA ASP A 585 -28.78 9.24 6.77
C ASP A 585 -27.70 9.79 7.72
N ILE A 586 -27.79 9.44 9.01
CA ILE A 586 -26.85 9.84 10.07
C ILE A 586 -26.38 8.58 10.80
N LEU A 587 -25.07 8.45 10.94
CA LEU A 587 -24.38 7.43 11.71
C LEU A 587 -23.76 8.07 12.95
N HIS A 588 -24.31 7.75 14.12
CA HIS A 588 -23.78 8.20 15.39
C HIS A 588 -22.76 7.18 15.92
N VAL A 589 -21.48 7.57 15.96
CA VAL A 589 -20.38 6.78 16.51
C VAL A 589 -20.36 6.96 18.02
N GLN A 590 -20.77 5.93 18.74
CA GLN A 590 -20.69 5.90 20.20
C GLN A 590 -19.24 5.67 20.65
N PRO A 591 -18.87 6.11 21.86
CA PRO A 591 -17.67 5.63 22.53
C PRO A 591 -17.64 4.10 22.57
N SER A 592 -16.45 3.52 22.48
CA SER A 592 -16.26 2.07 22.51
C SER A 592 -16.70 1.49 23.85
N THR A 593 -17.21 0.25 23.85
CA THR A 593 -17.45 -0.50 25.10
C THR A 593 -16.15 -1.06 25.66
N LEU A 594 -16.18 -1.58 26.89
CA LEU A 594 -15.04 -2.24 27.52
C LEU A 594 -14.57 -3.45 26.69
N THR A 595 -15.51 -4.24 26.15
CA THR A 595 -15.18 -5.37 25.28
C THR A 595 -14.54 -4.94 23.97
N GLU A 596 -15.04 -3.86 23.35
CA GLU A 596 -14.43 -3.29 22.13
C GLU A 596 -13.05 -2.71 22.45
N SER A 597 -12.88 -2.05 23.61
CA SER A 597 -11.61 -1.50 24.06
C SER A 597 -10.55 -2.59 24.29
N GLN A 598 -10.96 -3.72 24.88
CA GLN A 598 -10.14 -4.92 25.02
C GLN A 598 -9.66 -5.43 23.66
N GLN A 599 -10.56 -5.57 22.69
CA GLN A 599 -10.20 -6.01 21.34
C GLN A 599 -9.27 -5.02 20.63
N ILE A 600 -9.49 -3.71 20.80
CA ILE A 600 -8.66 -2.66 20.19
C ILE A 600 -7.25 -2.67 20.74
N LEU A 601 -7.09 -2.78 22.07
CA LEU A 601 -5.78 -2.78 22.70
C LEU A 601 -5.06 -4.10 22.50
N SER A 602 -5.75 -5.25 22.63
CA SER A 602 -5.14 -6.58 22.42
C SER A 602 -4.68 -6.79 20.97
N ALA A 603 -5.36 -6.18 19.99
CA ALA A 603 -4.92 -6.22 18.59
C ALA A 603 -3.64 -5.41 18.35
N ARG A 604 -3.30 -4.46 19.24
CA ARG A 604 -2.20 -3.49 19.08
C ARG A 604 -1.01 -3.74 19.99
N SER A 605 -1.22 -4.40 21.12
CA SER A 605 -0.20 -4.71 22.12
C SER A 605 -0.60 -5.97 22.87
N GLU A 606 0.33 -6.91 22.95
CA GLU A 606 0.19 -8.12 23.78
C GLU A 606 0.45 -7.83 25.28
N THR A 607 1.12 -6.72 25.58
CA THR A 607 1.52 -6.28 26.93
C THR A 607 0.32 -5.81 27.78
N LEU A 608 -0.70 -5.24 27.16
CA LEU A 608 -1.86 -4.67 27.87
C LEU A 608 -2.92 -5.75 28.14
N THR A 609 -2.88 -6.33 29.33
CA THR A 609 -3.86 -7.32 29.80
C THR A 609 -5.23 -6.69 30.13
N GLY A 610 -6.21 -7.54 30.49
CA GLY A 610 -7.58 -7.12 30.81
C GLY A 610 -7.69 -6.00 31.84
N PRO A 611 -7.01 -6.08 33.01
CA PRO A 611 -7.03 -5.04 34.04
C PRO A 611 -6.50 -3.68 33.58
N TYR A 612 -5.38 -3.65 32.85
CA TYR A 612 -4.84 -2.40 32.30
C TYR A 612 -5.74 -1.81 31.22
N THR A 613 -6.38 -2.65 30.42
CA THR A 613 -7.37 -2.20 29.45
C THR A 613 -8.59 -1.61 30.15
N ALA A 614 -9.07 -2.21 31.24
CA ALA A 614 -10.18 -1.66 32.02
C ALA A 614 -9.84 -0.30 32.64
N LEU A 615 -8.61 -0.13 33.15
CA LEU A 615 -8.12 1.16 33.63
C LEU A 615 -8.09 2.21 32.51
N ALA A 616 -7.49 1.88 31.36
CA ALA A 616 -7.43 2.78 30.20
C ALA A 616 -8.83 3.12 29.67
N HIS A 617 -9.75 2.16 29.67
CA HIS A 617 -11.14 2.34 29.28
C HIS A 617 -11.88 3.29 30.23
N ALA A 618 -11.74 3.09 31.55
CA ALA A 618 -12.34 3.95 32.56
C ALA A 618 -11.84 5.40 32.47
N LEU A 619 -10.51 5.60 32.34
CA LEU A 619 -9.91 6.92 32.22
C LEU A 619 -10.28 7.64 30.90
N SER A 620 -10.33 6.90 29.78
CA SER A 620 -10.70 7.43 28.47
C SER A 620 -12.19 7.70 28.28
N GLY A 621 -13.04 7.15 29.14
CA GLY A 621 -14.49 7.13 28.91
C GLY A 621 -14.86 6.40 27.62
N GLY A 622 -14.07 5.41 27.18
CA GLY A 622 -14.30 4.67 25.93
C GLY A 622 -13.96 5.43 24.63
N GLY A 623 -13.38 6.63 24.70
CA GLY A 623 -12.92 7.36 23.52
C GLY A 623 -11.65 6.74 22.92
N LEU A 624 -11.67 6.30 21.66
CA LEU A 624 -10.55 5.61 21.01
C LEU A 624 -9.22 6.37 21.10
N ARG A 625 -9.22 7.68 20.86
CA ARG A 625 -7.99 8.48 20.92
C ARG A 625 -7.37 8.47 22.32
N ASP A 626 -8.19 8.65 23.34
CA ASP A 626 -7.72 8.74 24.71
C ASP A 626 -7.43 7.34 25.26
N LEU A 627 -8.12 6.29 24.80
CA LEU A 627 -7.82 4.88 25.08
C LEU A 627 -6.39 4.53 24.64
N LEU A 628 -6.02 4.90 23.41
CA LEU A 628 -4.65 4.69 22.91
C LEU A 628 -3.62 5.54 23.66
N ARG A 629 -3.98 6.77 24.05
CA ARG A 629 -3.14 7.64 24.88
C ARG A 629 -2.84 6.99 26.22
N TYR A 630 -3.86 6.51 26.92
CA TYR A 630 -3.70 5.86 28.22
C TYR A 630 -2.96 4.52 28.11
N GLY A 631 -3.17 3.75 27.03
CA GLY A 631 -2.36 2.56 26.76
C GLY A 631 -0.86 2.87 26.68
N LEU A 632 -0.47 3.95 25.98
CA LEU A 632 0.91 4.42 25.94
C LEU A 632 1.41 4.95 27.29
N GLN A 633 0.58 5.70 28.02
CA GLN A 633 0.96 6.23 29.33
C GLN A 633 1.14 5.14 30.38
N ILE A 634 0.38 4.05 30.33
CA ILE A 634 0.58 2.88 31.20
C ILE A 634 1.99 2.30 31.01
N MET A 635 2.43 2.19 29.75
CA MET A 635 3.79 1.71 29.44
C MET A 635 4.87 2.69 29.91
N GLU A 636 4.66 4.00 29.68
CA GLU A 636 5.56 5.03 30.18
C GLU A 636 5.65 5.02 31.71
N MET A 637 4.53 4.76 32.39
CA MET A 637 4.48 4.72 33.84
C MET A 637 5.21 3.51 34.43
N GLN A 638 5.17 2.37 33.74
CA GLN A 638 6.01 1.24 34.10
C GLN A 638 7.50 1.60 34.01
N ASP A 639 7.92 2.34 32.96
CA ASP A 639 9.31 2.82 32.83
C ASP A 639 9.70 3.80 33.96
N LYS A 640 8.78 4.70 34.35
CA LYS A 640 9.01 5.65 35.45
C LYS A 640 9.06 4.98 36.82
N SER A 641 8.12 4.06 37.10
CA SER A 641 7.96 3.43 38.43
C SER A 641 8.88 2.23 38.66
N GLN A 642 9.40 1.62 37.59
CA GLN A 642 10.14 0.34 37.64
C GLN A 642 9.36 -0.79 38.32
N SER A 643 8.03 -0.65 38.42
CA SER A 643 7.12 -1.66 38.95
C SER A 643 6.31 -2.25 37.80
N ASN A 644 6.05 -3.56 37.90
CA ASN A 644 5.19 -4.28 36.96
C ASN A 644 3.78 -4.49 37.54
N GLU A 645 3.51 -4.07 38.78
CA GLU A 645 2.21 -4.29 39.42
C GLU A 645 1.18 -3.23 39.03
N LEU A 646 -0.05 -3.67 38.73
CA LEU A 646 -1.18 -2.80 38.43
C LEU A 646 -1.44 -1.77 39.53
N THR A 647 -1.32 -2.18 40.79
CA THR A 647 -1.55 -1.32 41.96
C THR A 647 -0.65 -0.09 41.93
N GLU A 648 0.63 -0.29 41.67
CA GLU A 648 1.63 0.77 41.63
C GLU A 648 1.46 1.63 40.36
N ILE A 649 1.34 1.00 39.20
CA ILE A 649 1.21 1.70 37.92
C ILE A 649 -0.08 2.55 37.88
N SER A 650 -1.21 1.97 38.28
CA SER A 650 -2.51 2.67 38.30
C SER A 650 -2.48 3.86 39.25
N ARG A 651 -1.88 3.72 40.43
CA ARG A 651 -1.77 4.81 41.41
C ARG A 651 -1.00 5.98 40.83
N HIS A 652 0.19 5.74 40.26
CA HIS A 652 0.98 6.82 39.68
C HIS A 652 0.28 7.48 38.50
N LEU A 653 -0.34 6.69 37.61
CA LEU A 653 -1.08 7.20 36.46
C LEU A 653 -2.27 8.08 36.86
N ILE A 654 -3.11 7.61 37.79
CA ILE A 654 -4.30 8.35 38.23
C ILE A 654 -3.90 9.64 38.95
N LEU A 655 -2.83 9.61 39.76
CA LEU A 655 -2.35 10.79 40.47
C LEU A 655 -1.68 11.82 39.54
N GLU A 656 -0.93 11.37 38.52
CA GLU A 656 -0.34 12.26 37.50
C GLU A 656 -1.46 12.96 36.70
N GLU A 657 -2.46 12.20 36.21
CA GLU A 657 -3.61 12.77 35.51
C GLU A 657 -4.47 13.70 36.39
N LEU A 658 -4.63 13.37 37.67
CA LEU A 658 -5.29 14.26 38.62
C LEU A 658 -4.51 15.56 38.83
N SER A 659 -3.19 15.48 38.94
CA SER A 659 -2.32 16.66 39.07
C SER A 659 -2.42 17.57 37.85
N GLU A 660 -2.35 17.01 36.63
CA GLU A 660 -2.44 17.77 35.38
C GLU A 660 -3.80 18.44 35.20
N THR A 661 -4.88 17.71 35.45
CA THR A 661 -6.25 18.24 35.33
C THR A 661 -6.52 19.34 36.36
N LEU A 662 -6.14 19.16 37.63
CA LEU A 662 -6.29 20.19 38.67
C LEU A 662 -5.39 21.41 38.39
N ALA A 663 -4.22 21.24 37.79
CA ALA A 663 -3.41 22.36 37.33
C ALA A 663 -4.15 23.21 36.27
N GLY A 664 -4.85 22.57 35.33
CA GLY A 664 -5.74 23.24 34.38
C GLY A 664 -6.86 24.03 35.07
N PHE A 665 -7.56 23.42 36.02
CA PHE A 665 -8.58 24.11 36.83
C PHE A 665 -8.00 25.29 37.62
N ARG A 666 -6.79 25.17 38.16
CA ARG A 666 -6.12 26.27 38.86
C ARG A 666 -5.91 27.49 37.95
N THR A 667 -5.54 27.27 36.69
CA THR A 667 -5.38 28.34 35.69
C THR A 667 -6.71 28.98 35.29
N LEU A 668 -7.79 28.21 35.24
CA LEU A 668 -9.14 28.76 34.99
C LEU A 668 -9.62 29.57 36.20
N LEU A 669 -9.47 29.02 37.41
CA LEU A 669 -9.84 29.65 38.66
C LEU A 669 -9.06 30.96 38.89
N SER A 670 -7.79 31.05 38.49
CA SER A 670 -7.00 32.28 38.66
C SER A 670 -7.53 33.50 37.90
N LYS A 671 -8.45 33.32 36.95
CA LYS A 671 -9.10 34.41 36.21
C LYS A 671 -10.28 35.03 36.95
N HIS A 672 -10.73 34.42 38.05
CA HIS A 672 -11.85 34.88 38.85
C HIS A 672 -11.39 35.64 40.10
N GLN A 673 -12.27 36.49 40.64
CA GLN A 673 -12.04 37.22 41.88
C GLN A 673 -12.50 36.39 43.07
N PHE A 674 -11.68 36.33 44.13
CA PHE A 674 -11.96 35.53 45.32
C PHE A 674 -12.19 36.40 46.54
N SER A 675 -13.10 35.95 47.41
CA SER A 675 -13.44 36.62 48.67
C SER A 675 -12.96 35.80 49.88
N PRO A 676 -12.80 36.41 51.07
CA PRO A 676 -12.40 35.71 52.29
C PRO A 676 -13.29 34.50 52.64
N HIS A 677 -14.57 34.53 52.27
CA HIS A 677 -15.53 33.44 52.49
C HIS A 677 -15.31 32.23 51.57
N THR A 678 -14.63 32.41 50.44
CA THR A 678 -14.25 31.34 49.48
C THR A 678 -12.88 30.73 49.77
N SER A 679 -12.13 31.32 50.70
CA SER A 679 -10.77 30.91 51.08
C SER A 679 -10.66 29.46 51.59
N PRO A 680 -11.61 28.89 52.36
CA PRO A 680 -11.49 27.51 52.83
C PRO A 680 -11.46 26.47 51.70
N ILE A 681 -12.24 26.70 50.65
CA ILE A 681 -12.37 25.79 49.50
C ILE A 681 -11.10 25.83 48.67
N LEU A 682 -10.63 27.04 48.36
CA LEU A 682 -9.35 27.25 47.70
C LEU A 682 -8.17 26.73 48.54
N GLY A 683 -8.28 26.81 49.86
CA GLY A 683 -7.33 26.22 50.79
C GLY A 683 -7.29 24.69 50.65
N SER A 684 -8.44 24.04 50.58
CA SER A 684 -8.53 22.58 50.37
C SER A 684 -8.03 22.15 48.99
N PHE A 685 -8.40 22.87 47.94
CA PHE A 685 -7.91 22.66 46.58
C PHE A 685 -6.39 22.88 46.49
N GLY A 686 -5.90 23.98 47.08
CA GLY A 686 -4.47 24.30 47.10
C GLY A 686 -3.64 23.35 47.96
N ALA A 687 -4.21 22.78 49.02
CA ALA A 687 -3.57 21.73 49.81
C ALA A 687 -3.44 20.45 48.98
N LEU A 688 -4.50 20.01 48.30
CA LEU A 688 -4.46 18.85 47.42
C LEU A 688 -3.45 19.02 46.27
N VAL A 689 -3.46 20.16 45.58
CA VAL A 689 -2.50 20.44 44.49
C VAL A 689 -1.06 20.44 45.00
N ARG A 690 -0.82 20.93 46.23
CA ARG A 690 0.51 20.90 46.85
C ARG A 690 0.95 19.49 47.18
N ASP A 691 0.08 18.69 47.79
CA ASP A 691 0.35 17.30 48.14
C ASP A 691 0.64 16.44 46.89
N LEU A 692 -0.04 16.70 45.77
CA LEU A 692 0.20 16.03 44.48
C LEU A 692 1.54 16.41 43.82
N GLN A 693 2.05 17.61 44.09
CA GLN A 693 3.30 18.12 43.49
C GLN A 693 4.55 17.75 44.29
N LEU A 694 4.39 17.29 45.54
CA LEU A 694 5.50 16.97 46.42
C LEU A 694 6.00 15.54 46.18
N PRO A 695 7.25 15.34 45.73
CA PRO A 695 7.84 14.01 45.52
C PRO A 695 8.31 13.37 46.83
N CYS A 696 7.55 13.54 47.93
CA CYS A 696 7.95 13.11 49.27
C CYS A 696 7.11 11.92 49.77
N PRO A 697 7.71 10.90 50.41
CA PRO A 697 6.96 9.78 51.01
C PRO A 697 5.96 10.22 52.09
N CYS A 698 6.25 11.35 52.75
CA CYS A 698 5.36 12.00 53.70
C CYS A 698 4.07 12.54 53.09
N ALA A 699 4.10 12.99 51.83
CA ALA A 699 2.95 13.54 51.14
C ALA A 699 1.95 12.43 50.84
N ALA A 700 2.39 11.19 50.66
CA ALA A 700 1.48 10.04 50.51
C ALA A 700 0.55 9.86 51.73
N LEU A 701 1.02 10.21 52.94
CA LEU A 701 0.21 10.14 54.16
C LEU A 701 -0.81 11.28 54.29
N SER A 702 -0.52 12.48 53.74
CA SER A 702 -1.45 13.62 53.74
C SER A 702 -2.37 13.64 52.51
N LEU A 703 -1.94 13.03 51.41
CA LEU A 703 -2.60 13.06 50.11
C LEU A 703 -4.01 12.47 50.15
N GLN A 704 -4.17 11.28 50.74
CA GLN A 704 -5.48 10.64 50.80
C GLN A 704 -6.51 11.46 51.60
N PRO A 705 -6.21 11.95 52.83
CA PRO A 705 -7.11 12.86 53.55
C PRO A 705 -7.41 14.16 52.79
N SER A 706 -6.43 14.76 52.13
CA SER A 706 -6.60 15.97 51.31
C SER A 706 -7.51 15.70 50.10
N LEU A 707 -7.34 14.55 49.44
CA LEU A 707 -8.15 14.12 48.31
C LEU A 707 -9.58 13.84 48.73
N GLU A 708 -9.81 13.06 49.79
CA GLU A 708 -11.15 12.77 50.30
C GLU A 708 -11.88 14.07 50.69
N ARG A 709 -11.21 14.99 51.41
CA ARG A 709 -11.82 16.27 51.80
C ARG A 709 -12.29 17.09 50.60
N PHE A 710 -11.50 17.15 49.53
CA PHE A 710 -11.87 17.91 48.33
C PHE A 710 -12.90 17.15 47.46
N ALA A 711 -12.77 15.84 47.32
CA ALA A 711 -13.70 15.00 46.55
C ALA A 711 -15.13 15.05 47.09
N PHE A 712 -15.29 14.99 48.42
CA PHE A 712 -16.59 15.06 49.09
C PHE A 712 -17.12 16.48 49.31
N TYR A 713 -16.42 17.52 48.82
CA TYR A 713 -16.79 18.92 49.01
C TYR A 713 -18.24 19.22 48.58
N GLY A 714 -18.68 18.72 47.42
CA GLY A 714 -20.03 18.93 46.89
C GLY A 714 -21.14 18.07 47.53
N SER A 715 -20.79 17.03 48.29
CA SER A 715 -21.78 16.17 48.97
C SER A 715 -22.37 16.80 50.24
N ALA A 716 -21.76 17.88 50.73
CA ALA A 716 -22.19 18.59 51.91
C ALA A 716 -23.29 19.62 51.60
N GLU A 717 -24.41 19.18 51.02
CA GLU A 717 -25.69 19.84 51.32
C GLU A 717 -25.98 19.59 52.79
N ARG A 718 -25.46 20.46 53.67
CA ARG A 718 -25.92 20.53 55.05
C ARG A 718 -27.36 21.05 55.01
N PRO A 719 -28.38 20.27 55.45
CA PRO A 719 -29.70 20.82 55.69
C PRO A 719 -29.54 21.90 56.78
N GLY A 720 -29.66 23.19 56.40
CA GLY A 720 -29.55 24.32 57.33
C GLY A 720 -28.23 25.10 57.35
N ALA A 721 -27.31 24.94 56.40
CA ALA A 721 -26.24 25.94 56.23
C ALA A 721 -26.83 27.25 55.68
N PRO A 722 -26.52 28.42 56.28
CA PRO A 722 -27.15 29.69 55.91
C PRO A 722 -26.90 30.02 54.44
N THR A 723 -27.96 30.43 53.76
CA THR A 723 -28.05 30.94 52.39
C THR A 723 -27.18 32.19 52.20
N GLY A 724 -25.86 32.02 52.05
CA GLY A 724 -24.93 33.15 52.01
C GLY A 724 -23.57 32.87 51.35
N PHE A 725 -23.51 31.97 50.38
CA PHE A 725 -22.32 31.80 49.53
C PHE A 725 -22.62 32.31 48.12
N GLU A 726 -22.62 33.61 47.91
CA GLU A 726 -22.63 34.20 46.55
C GLU A 726 -21.23 34.04 45.93
N LEU A 727 -20.89 32.81 45.54
CA LEU A 727 -19.93 32.58 44.48
C LEU A 727 -20.58 33.03 43.17
N VAL A 728 -19.82 33.68 42.29
CA VAL A 728 -20.26 33.85 40.90
C VAL A 728 -20.51 32.45 40.33
N ASP A 729 -21.68 32.24 39.70
CA ASP A 729 -22.15 30.91 39.24
C ASP A 729 -21.08 30.13 38.45
N THR A 730 -20.28 30.85 37.65
CA THR A 730 -19.18 30.28 36.86
C THR A 730 -18.03 29.72 37.70
N THR A 731 -17.66 30.39 38.81
CA THR A 731 -16.61 29.91 39.73
C THR A 731 -17.07 28.69 40.51
N ARG A 732 -18.35 28.67 40.92
CA ARG A 732 -18.97 27.52 41.59
C ARG A 732 -18.95 26.29 40.68
N GLN A 733 -19.38 26.47 39.44
CA GLN A 733 -19.36 25.40 38.44
C GLN A 733 -17.97 24.78 38.26
N LEU A 734 -16.91 25.60 38.14
CA LEU A 734 -15.53 25.11 38.01
C LEU A 734 -15.05 24.30 39.22
N ILE A 735 -15.46 24.70 40.44
CA ILE A 735 -15.11 23.98 41.68
C ILE A 735 -15.89 22.66 41.75
N ASP A 736 -17.15 22.65 41.36
CA ASP A 736 -17.99 21.45 41.34
C ASP A 736 -17.49 20.43 40.30
N GLU A 737 -17.05 20.90 39.12
CA GLU A 737 -16.36 20.08 38.11
C GLU A 737 -15.04 19.50 38.62
N ALA A 738 -14.18 20.34 39.21
CA ALA A 738 -12.89 19.89 39.76
C ALA A 738 -13.07 18.88 40.91
N SER A 739 -14.04 19.11 41.79
CA SER A 739 -14.33 18.21 42.92
C SER A 739 -14.98 16.90 42.47
N ALA A 740 -15.85 16.93 41.44
CA ALA A 740 -16.42 15.72 40.85
C ALA A 740 -15.34 14.88 40.14
N TYR A 741 -14.39 15.52 39.46
CA TYR A 741 -13.24 14.83 38.88
C TYR A 741 -12.33 14.22 39.97
N ALA A 742 -12.06 14.94 41.06
CA ALA A 742 -11.33 14.39 42.20
C ALA A 742 -12.05 13.17 42.84
N TYR A 743 -13.39 13.19 42.87
CA TYR A 743 -14.19 12.06 43.34
C TYR A 743 -14.13 10.85 42.40
N PHE A 744 -14.12 11.10 41.09
CA PHE A 744 -13.86 10.07 40.09
C PHE A 744 -12.46 9.45 40.27
N SER A 745 -11.40 10.27 40.40
CA SER A 745 -10.04 9.77 40.64
C SER A 745 -9.92 8.99 41.95
N LEU A 746 -10.56 9.43 43.04
CA LEU A 746 -10.61 8.69 44.31
C LEU A 746 -11.25 7.31 44.12
N THR A 747 -12.32 7.23 43.33
CA THR A 747 -13.01 5.97 43.03
C THR A 747 -12.14 5.03 42.21
N LEU A 748 -11.41 5.55 41.21
CA LEU A 748 -10.45 4.74 40.47
C LEU A 748 -9.28 4.26 41.33
N LEU A 749 -8.77 5.07 42.26
CA LEU A 749 -7.72 4.65 43.20
C LEU A 749 -8.20 3.53 44.14
N ASP A 750 -9.40 3.68 44.72
CA ASP A 750 -9.99 2.66 45.59
C ASP A 750 -10.22 1.32 44.84
N ILE A 751 -10.50 1.38 43.54
CA ILE A 751 -10.66 0.20 42.67
C ILE A 751 -9.30 -0.32 42.21
N PHE A 752 -8.55 0.39 41.38
CA PHE A 752 -7.37 -0.18 40.72
C PHE A 752 -6.11 -0.23 41.58
N SER A 753 -6.01 0.57 42.65
CA SER A 753 -4.84 0.59 43.54
C SER A 753 -4.98 -0.28 44.78
N SER A 754 -5.92 -1.23 44.76
CA SER A 754 -6.09 -2.26 45.80
C SER A 754 -5.86 -3.65 45.21
N SER A 755 -5.30 -4.57 45.98
CA SER A 755 -5.08 -5.96 45.56
C SER A 755 -6.40 -6.75 45.42
N GLY A 756 -6.38 -7.84 44.64
CA GLY A 756 -7.54 -8.71 44.44
C GLY A 756 -8.56 -8.10 43.48
N LEU A 757 -8.13 -7.56 42.34
CA LEU A 757 -9.03 -6.88 41.42
C LEU A 757 -10.04 -7.86 40.80
N ASP A 758 -9.62 -9.04 40.36
CA ASP A 758 -10.49 -9.98 39.67
C ASP A 758 -11.57 -10.50 40.62
N ARG A 759 -11.17 -10.87 41.84
CA ARG A 759 -12.10 -11.26 42.92
C ARG A 759 -13.11 -10.15 43.23
N ARG A 760 -12.67 -8.91 43.40
CA ARG A 760 -13.58 -7.80 43.72
C ARG A 760 -14.48 -7.43 42.55
N THR A 761 -13.99 -7.54 41.33
CA THR A 761 -14.79 -7.35 40.11
C THR A 761 -15.91 -8.40 40.05
N ALA A 762 -15.61 -9.66 40.37
CA ALA A 762 -16.62 -10.72 40.46
C ALA A 762 -17.67 -10.47 41.56
N LEU A 763 -17.25 -9.93 42.71
CA LEU A 763 -18.17 -9.54 43.79
C LEU A 763 -19.04 -8.34 43.40
N ALA A 764 -18.46 -7.32 42.77
CA ALA A 764 -19.18 -6.13 42.31
C ALA A 764 -20.20 -6.50 41.22
N ALA A 765 -19.86 -7.39 40.30
CA ALA A 765 -20.75 -7.86 39.24
C ALA A 765 -22.08 -8.45 39.77
N ALA A 766 -22.12 -8.93 41.02
CA ALA A 766 -23.35 -9.39 41.67
C ALA A 766 -24.39 -8.27 41.88
N PHE A 767 -23.96 -7.00 41.91
CA PHE A 767 -24.82 -5.82 42.02
C PHE A 767 -25.32 -5.31 40.64
N GLY A 768 -25.13 -6.08 39.57
CA GLY A 768 -25.62 -5.78 38.23
C GLY A 768 -24.83 -4.66 37.54
N ARG A 769 -25.53 -3.76 36.84
CA ARG A 769 -24.91 -2.73 36.00
C ARG A 769 -24.00 -1.75 36.75
N GLU A 770 -24.30 -1.46 38.01
CA GLU A 770 -23.49 -0.52 38.80
C GLU A 770 -22.17 -1.12 39.29
N GLY A 771 -22.05 -2.46 39.28
CA GLY A 771 -20.81 -3.16 39.60
C GLY A 771 -19.90 -3.44 38.41
N ASP A 772 -20.37 -3.20 37.18
CA ASP A 772 -19.59 -3.41 35.96
C ASP A 772 -18.53 -2.30 35.80
N LEU A 773 -17.31 -2.68 35.39
CA LEU A 773 -16.22 -1.74 35.10
C LEU A 773 -16.56 -0.80 33.93
N GLN A 774 -17.47 -1.19 33.02
CA GLN A 774 -18.02 -0.30 32.00
C GLN A 774 -18.61 0.99 32.61
N ARG A 775 -19.20 0.89 33.80
CA ARG A 775 -19.89 2.01 34.47
C ARG A 775 -18.95 3.15 34.82
N LEU A 776 -17.66 2.87 35.04
CA LEU A 776 -16.63 3.88 35.29
C LEU A 776 -16.43 4.77 34.06
N ALA A 777 -16.46 4.19 32.85
CA ALA A 777 -16.37 4.96 31.61
C ALA A 777 -17.64 5.80 31.38
N ASP A 778 -18.82 5.29 31.72
CA ASP A 778 -20.07 6.04 31.67
C ASP A 778 -20.01 7.27 32.60
N ALA A 779 -19.54 7.08 33.84
CA ALA A 779 -19.35 8.17 34.80
C ALA A 779 -18.34 9.22 34.28
N ARG A 780 -17.29 8.78 33.58
CA ARG A 780 -16.31 9.68 32.96
C ARG A 780 -16.92 10.52 31.84
N GLN A 781 -17.80 9.95 31.02
CA GLN A 781 -18.52 10.67 29.97
C GLN A 781 -19.51 11.69 30.58
N GLU A 782 -20.23 11.28 31.63
CA GLU A 782 -21.20 12.11 32.33
C GLU A 782 -20.58 13.31 33.05
N LEU A 783 -19.31 13.23 33.46
CA LEU A 783 -18.56 14.40 33.97
C LEU A 783 -18.49 15.54 32.95
N GLY A 784 -18.51 15.24 31.65
CA GLY A 784 -18.56 16.25 30.59
C GLY A 784 -19.92 16.91 30.40
N ILE A 785 -20.99 16.29 30.91
CA ILE A 785 -22.37 16.76 30.82
C ILE A 785 -22.76 17.52 32.09
N SER A 786 -22.61 16.88 33.25
CA SER A 786 -22.96 17.47 34.54
C SER A 786 -22.17 16.84 35.69
N PRO A 787 -21.47 17.64 36.52
CA PRO A 787 -20.76 17.12 37.69
C PRO A 787 -21.72 16.51 38.72
N TYR A 788 -22.98 16.94 38.75
CA TYR A 788 -23.99 16.43 39.67
C TYR A 788 -24.50 15.04 39.27
N SER A 789 -24.81 14.86 37.97
CA SER A 789 -25.20 13.55 37.41
C SER A 789 -24.08 12.52 37.59
N ALA A 790 -22.86 12.91 37.26
CA ALA A 790 -21.68 12.07 37.42
C ALA A 790 -21.46 11.63 38.87
N ARG A 791 -21.69 12.51 39.85
CA ARG A 791 -21.62 12.15 41.28
C ARG A 791 -22.64 11.09 41.66
N THR A 792 -23.90 11.24 41.23
CA THR A 792 -24.94 10.22 41.50
C THR A 792 -24.58 8.87 40.91
N LEU A 793 -23.98 8.83 39.72
CA LEU A 793 -23.46 7.61 39.12
C LEU A 793 -22.29 7.03 39.93
N LEU A 794 -21.35 7.87 40.36
CA LEU A 794 -20.22 7.45 41.19
C LEU A 794 -20.66 6.92 42.56
N ASP A 795 -21.70 7.49 43.16
CA ASP A 795 -22.28 6.97 44.42
C ASP A 795 -22.83 5.54 44.21
N GLY A 796 -23.52 5.30 43.09
CA GLY A 796 -24.00 3.97 42.69
C GLY A 796 -22.87 2.95 42.52
N ILE A 797 -21.81 3.34 41.80
CA ILE A 797 -20.62 2.52 41.60
C ILE A 797 -19.94 2.22 42.95
N ARG A 798 -19.69 3.26 43.76
CA ARG A 798 -19.03 3.09 45.06
C ARG A 798 -19.85 2.21 46.00
N ALA A 799 -21.18 2.31 45.98
CA ALA A 799 -22.05 1.41 46.74
C ALA A 799 -21.92 -0.05 46.27
N ALA A 800 -21.94 -0.31 44.95
CA ALA A 800 -21.77 -1.64 44.38
C ALA A 800 -20.39 -2.25 44.68
N TRP A 801 -19.35 -1.42 44.72
CA TRP A 801 -17.98 -1.81 45.06
C TRP A 801 -17.68 -1.79 46.56
N THR A 802 -18.68 -1.58 47.43
CA THR A 802 -18.55 -1.50 48.90
C THR A 802 -17.55 -0.44 49.40
N LEU A 803 -17.42 0.67 48.66
CA LEU A 803 -16.55 1.79 48.95
C LEU A 803 -17.26 2.87 49.79
N PRO A 804 -16.52 3.66 50.58
CA PRO A 804 -17.12 4.67 51.44
C PRO A 804 -17.74 5.83 50.64
N LEU A 805 -18.96 6.22 51.01
CA LEU A 805 -19.70 7.37 50.46
C LEU A 805 -19.47 8.68 51.25
N GLN A 806 -18.67 8.61 52.30
CA GLN A 806 -18.27 9.75 53.11
C GLN A 806 -16.75 9.69 53.34
N PRO A 807 -16.10 10.81 53.69
CA PRO A 807 -14.69 10.80 54.07
C PRO A 807 -14.46 9.77 55.17
N ARG A 808 -13.38 8.99 55.07
CA ARG A 808 -13.00 8.07 56.14
C ARG A 808 -12.72 8.94 57.36
N GLY A 809 -13.45 8.73 58.46
CA GLY A 809 -13.19 9.47 59.70
C GLY A 809 -11.73 9.28 60.12
N ASN A 810 -11.16 10.26 60.84
CA ASN A 810 -9.80 10.24 61.40
C ASN A 810 -9.59 9.11 62.46
N GLY A 811 -10.02 7.89 62.19
CA GLY A 811 -9.76 6.70 62.99
C GLY A 811 -8.34 6.25 62.70
N SER A 812 -7.42 6.62 63.60
CA SER A 812 -6.13 5.97 63.85
C SER A 812 -5.53 5.24 62.63
N ILE A 813 -5.11 6.01 61.62
CA ILE A 813 -4.14 5.51 60.66
C ILE A 813 -2.91 5.16 61.51
N PRO A 814 -2.45 3.89 61.55
CA PRO A 814 -1.14 3.62 62.13
C PRO A 814 -0.18 4.47 61.32
N LEU A 815 0.45 5.46 61.96
CA LEU A 815 1.58 6.18 61.37
C LEU A 815 2.56 5.10 60.89
N GLN A 816 2.53 4.77 59.60
CA GLN A 816 3.68 4.13 58.97
C GLN A 816 4.84 5.03 59.37
N ARG A 817 5.83 4.45 60.06
CA ARG A 817 7.01 5.19 60.55
C ARG A 817 7.43 6.13 59.43
N ALA A 818 7.28 7.43 59.67
CA ALA A 818 7.81 8.44 58.78
C ALA A 818 9.29 8.09 58.59
N GLY A 819 9.64 7.55 57.42
CA GLY A 819 11.03 7.51 57.02
C GLY A 819 11.51 8.96 56.98
N ASP A 820 12.74 9.20 57.42
CA ASP A 820 13.34 10.54 57.41
C ASP A 820 13.19 11.15 56.00
N CYS A 821 12.31 12.15 55.88
CA CYS A 821 12.09 12.83 54.62
C CYS A 821 13.07 13.99 54.52
N SER A 822 14.08 13.87 53.65
CA SER A 822 15.08 14.92 53.41
C SER A 822 14.50 16.30 53.06
N ILE A 823 13.24 16.38 52.61
CA ILE A 823 12.54 17.62 52.25
C ILE A 823 11.85 18.29 53.46
N HIS A 824 11.39 17.50 54.45
CA HIS A 824 10.65 18.01 55.62
C HIS A 824 11.39 17.81 56.96
N THR A 825 12.58 17.20 56.96
CA THR A 825 13.50 17.13 58.10
C THR A 825 14.51 18.28 58.14
N ALA A 826 14.29 19.36 57.38
CA ALA A 826 15.10 20.58 57.38
C ALA A 826 14.36 21.76 58.01
#